data_AF-A0AAV5J2U8-F1
#
_entry.id   AF-A0AAV5J2U8-F1
#
_cell.length_a   1.000
_cell.length_b   1.000
_cell.length_c   1.000
_cell.angle_alpha   90.00
_cell.angle_beta   90.00
_cell.angle_gamma   90.00
#
_symmetry.space_group_name_H-M   'P 1'
#
loop_
_entity.id
_entity.type
_entity.pdbx_description
1 polymer ?
#
loop_
_entity_poly.entity_id
_entity_poly.type
_entity_poly.pdbx_seq_one_letter_code
_entity_poly.pdbx_strand_id
1 'polypeptide(L)'
;MAKKKMTHQHNHGNPTQERQEIDQEQSFTQAKPLDHQASMEDPVEKLQNLKSLNSLLLKETFERRQQVDSLVQAKEALESELARVGDERKVLEAELSEGSEKNLRLELEKFLLCVYVETQMLDMRVSVDWLVKEKTERENEVVFLTREVKGLMGSLEKERVRLSQVCQERDLAKSDLDVQIKEAKRLKERIVAIEKREKEVGEEMKKLEGEYEMLVKEKERQEKRIKEVVKDRDLVGENLKYAVNEVGGLKRKIEVIVEEKKEIENEKSMQKVKIDKLEKEMEKQKGIVMGLRKEEDGLRTKVLELENSYGEAVQREAERATEISTLVQEKGEMEKTIEKLMDEKDSASRTLEMLMVESADKQRKVERLMEENDESRKALEIDEKQIKEGEQKIMQLLGEKNEVERVKVSFESENVELKKELSQLKDVVSRLEKSCGDIEERNKVLSSEIHHCTDAFDRVALEKDDASKRLAEEKENGVKLKSEISEMEMKIEKIAGEFGQIVNEKEKLIKEKKEMESQLKLLSTEKDGFQKDLLEAKKRIDDLKAKMESTRINYERSLSVLKSTTFLVCQSPNYNNWDANEEVAASEQKLEDEIEPYSAQLEAIKKAFRDKETMVEDMKREVEFMKISVAKAEKRRSFWTVVSSATTIFAAAFVAYAVKLR
;
A
#
# COMPACT_ATOMS: atom_id res chain seq x y z
N MET A 1 -53.55 -14.07 -103.92
CA MET A 1 -54.72 -13.45 -104.59
C MET A 1 -55.02 -12.13 -103.86
N ALA A 2 -55.44 -11.01 -104.44
CA ALA A 2 -55.46 -10.59 -105.85
C ALA A 2 -55.40 -9.04 -105.97
N LYS A 3 -54.87 -8.58 -107.12
CA LYS A 3 -55.22 -7.43 -107.98
C LYS A 3 -56.42 -6.53 -107.55
N LYS A 4 -56.55 -5.23 -107.93
CA LYS A 4 -55.75 -4.18 -108.63
C LYS A 4 -56.71 -2.97 -108.89
N LYS A 5 -56.16 -1.78 -109.24
CA LYS A 5 -56.80 -0.53 -109.76
C LYS A 5 -57.13 0.52 -108.68
N MET A 6 -56.75 1.80 -108.75
CA MET A 6 -56.06 2.65 -109.76
C MET A 6 -56.80 2.97 -111.08
N THR A 7 -57.09 4.26 -111.30
CA THR A 7 -57.05 4.95 -112.61
C THR A 7 -56.90 6.48 -112.46
N HIS A 8 -56.19 7.11 -113.39
CA HIS A 8 -55.96 8.57 -113.55
C HIS A 8 -55.55 8.81 -115.03
N GLN A 9 -55.32 10.06 -115.47
CA GLN A 9 -54.94 10.46 -116.87
C GLN A 9 -56.07 10.30 -117.92
N HIS A 10 -56.08 10.93 -119.11
CA HIS A 10 -55.08 11.57 -119.99
C HIS A 10 -55.23 13.12 -120.09
N ASN A 11 -54.20 13.96 -120.38
CA ASN A 11 -53.32 14.13 -121.57
C ASN A 11 -54.10 14.55 -122.85
N HIS A 12 -53.69 15.50 -123.72
CA HIS A 12 -52.49 16.36 -123.89
C HIS A 12 -52.94 17.85 -124.13
N GLY A 13 -52.15 18.88 -124.50
CA GLY A 13 -50.79 18.99 -125.06
C GLY A 13 -50.19 20.43 -125.05
N ASN A 14 -49.32 20.76 -126.03
CA ASN A 14 -48.45 21.96 -126.14
C ASN A 14 -47.80 21.98 -127.58
N PRO A 15 -46.90 22.90 -128.02
CA PRO A 15 -46.68 24.37 -127.77
C PRO A 15 -46.30 25.23 -129.04
N THR A 16 -46.00 26.55 -128.88
CA THR A 16 -45.06 27.43 -129.70
C THR A 16 -45.44 27.83 -131.18
N GLN A 17 -44.95 28.91 -131.85
CA GLN A 17 -44.01 30.05 -131.59
C GLN A 17 -44.21 31.33 -132.50
N GLU A 18 -43.82 32.53 -132.01
CA GLU A 18 -43.29 33.83 -132.60
C GLU A 18 -43.54 34.47 -134.03
N ARG A 19 -43.70 35.84 -134.04
CA ARG A 19 -43.07 36.98 -134.84
C ARG A 19 -43.51 37.53 -136.27
N GLN A 20 -43.67 38.90 -136.34
CA GLN A 20 -43.18 39.97 -137.33
C GLN A 20 -43.59 40.02 -138.86
N GLU A 21 -43.57 41.10 -139.73
CA GLU A 21 -43.52 42.63 -139.72
C GLU A 21 -43.67 43.35 -141.16
N ILE A 22 -43.92 44.71 -141.27
CA ILE A 22 -43.44 45.80 -142.28
C ILE A 22 -44.19 46.40 -143.60
N ASP A 23 -44.34 47.78 -143.71
CA ASP A 23 -44.43 49.00 -144.70
C ASP A 23 -45.18 49.12 -146.14
N GLN A 24 -45.29 50.19 -147.04
CA GLN A 24 -44.75 51.61 -147.34
C GLN A 24 -45.48 52.55 -148.50
N GLU A 25 -45.46 53.94 -148.47
CA GLU A 25 -45.56 55.16 -149.47
C GLU A 25 -46.50 55.36 -150.78
N GLN A 26 -46.70 56.43 -151.65
CA GLN A 26 -46.40 57.93 -152.02
C GLN A 26 -47.39 58.52 -153.17
N SER A 27 -47.45 59.68 -153.95
CA SER A 27 -47.13 61.20 -154.15
C SER A 27 -47.92 61.82 -155.43
N PHE A 28 -47.92 63.03 -156.14
CA PHE A 28 -47.32 64.44 -156.31
C PHE A 28 -48.17 65.46 -157.28
N THR A 29 -47.78 66.74 -157.70
CA THR A 29 -48.64 67.86 -158.39
C THR A 29 -47.97 69.05 -159.25
N GLN A 30 -48.71 69.93 -160.09
CA GLN A 30 -48.39 71.37 -160.63
C GLN A 30 -49.31 72.11 -161.76
N ALA A 31 -49.21 73.46 -162.08
CA ALA A 31 -49.91 74.29 -163.18
C ALA A 31 -49.43 75.81 -163.54
N LYS A 32 -49.92 76.60 -164.58
CA LYS A 32 -49.60 78.09 -164.95
C LYS A 32 -50.42 78.94 -166.08
N PRO A 33 -50.28 80.33 -166.30
CA PRO A 33 -51.16 81.33 -167.12
C PRO A 33 -50.59 82.63 -167.95
N LEU A 34 -51.41 83.62 -168.56
CA LEU A 34 -51.25 85.14 -169.05
C LEU A 34 -51.54 85.61 -170.59
N ASP A 35 -51.69 86.87 -171.22
CA ASP A 35 -52.19 88.35 -171.03
C ASP A 35 -52.17 89.41 -172.32
N HIS A 36 -52.75 90.71 -172.31
CA HIS A 36 -52.61 92.05 -173.15
C HIS A 36 -53.39 92.45 -174.54
N GLN A 37 -53.62 93.66 -175.24
CA GLN A 37 -53.65 95.23 -175.27
C GLN A 37 -54.45 95.87 -176.58
N ALA A 38 -54.67 97.11 -177.22
CA ALA A 38 -54.45 98.67 -177.35
C ALA A 38 -55.54 99.40 -178.36
N SER A 39 -55.70 100.62 -179.07
CA SER A 39 -55.24 102.08 -179.45
C SER A 39 -56.26 102.82 -180.54
N MET A 40 -56.45 104.06 -181.21
CA MET A 40 -56.33 105.64 -181.34
C MET A 40 -57.23 106.23 -182.59
N GLU A 41 -57.50 107.46 -183.24
CA GLU A 41 -57.25 109.01 -183.44
C GLU A 41 -58.48 109.78 -184.24
N ASP A 42 -58.72 110.96 -184.99
CA ASP A 42 -58.20 112.32 -185.60
C ASP A 42 -59.31 113.35 -186.30
N PRO A 43 -59.16 114.74 -186.60
CA PRO A 43 -60.23 115.75 -187.16
C PRO A 43 -59.96 117.16 -187.99
N VAL A 44 -60.88 117.82 -188.84
CA VAL A 44 -61.06 119.34 -189.28
C VAL A 44 -62.09 119.75 -190.45
N GLU A 45 -62.91 120.84 -190.37
CA GLU A 45 -63.46 121.71 -191.52
C GLU A 45 -64.16 123.05 -191.03
N LYS A 46 -64.30 124.17 -191.82
CA LYS A 46 -64.65 125.50 -191.18
C LYS A 46 -65.36 126.73 -191.86
N LEU A 47 -65.52 126.93 -193.19
CA LEU A 47 -65.81 128.31 -193.72
C LEU A 47 -67.05 128.57 -194.62
N GLN A 48 -67.57 127.61 -195.39
CA GLN A 48 -68.32 127.99 -196.63
C GLN A 48 -69.81 128.38 -196.45
N ASN A 49 -70.57 127.77 -195.53
CA ASN A 49 -72.03 127.88 -195.50
C ASN A 49 -72.61 129.01 -194.62
N LEU A 50 -71.77 130.00 -194.26
CA LEU A 50 -72.12 131.18 -193.45
C LEU A 50 -73.28 132.05 -193.99
N LYS A 51 -73.71 131.89 -195.25
CA LYS A 51 -74.94 132.53 -195.78
C LYS A 51 -76.21 131.70 -195.65
N SER A 52 -76.12 130.37 -195.58
CA SER A 52 -77.27 129.52 -195.18
C SER A 52 -77.58 129.68 -193.69
N LEU A 53 -76.58 130.04 -192.89
CA LEU A 53 -76.66 130.24 -191.45
C LEU A 53 -77.75 131.25 -191.05
N ASN A 54 -77.91 132.36 -191.77
CA ASN A 54 -78.85 133.42 -191.37
C ASN A 54 -80.34 133.06 -191.58
N SER A 55 -80.70 132.29 -192.62
CA SER A 55 -82.08 131.80 -192.76
C SER A 55 -82.37 130.64 -191.80
N LEU A 56 -81.35 129.88 -191.42
CA LEU A 56 -81.45 128.81 -190.43
C LEU A 56 -81.73 129.40 -189.04
N LEU A 57 -80.88 130.33 -188.57
CA LEU A 57 -80.94 130.91 -187.21
C LEU A 57 -82.29 131.54 -186.85
N LEU A 58 -82.96 132.23 -187.80
CA LEU A 58 -84.26 132.85 -187.54
C LEU A 58 -85.42 131.85 -187.44
N LYS A 59 -85.35 130.74 -188.18
CA LYS A 59 -86.36 129.67 -188.10
C LYS A 59 -86.10 128.78 -186.89
N GLU A 60 -84.83 128.41 -186.66
CA GLU A 60 -84.37 127.63 -185.52
C GLU A 60 -84.67 128.29 -184.18
N THR A 61 -84.54 129.62 -184.04
CA THR A 61 -84.87 130.32 -182.78
C THR A 61 -86.37 130.43 -182.47
N PHE A 62 -87.24 130.22 -183.47
CA PHE A 62 -88.67 130.03 -183.24
C PHE A 62 -88.96 128.56 -182.87
N GLU A 63 -88.46 127.62 -183.67
CA GLU A 63 -88.68 126.17 -183.47
C GLU A 63 -88.11 125.67 -182.13
N ARG A 64 -86.91 126.10 -181.73
CA ARG A 64 -86.34 125.76 -180.41
C ARG A 64 -87.15 126.32 -179.24
N ARG A 65 -87.84 127.47 -179.40
CA ARG A 65 -88.67 128.04 -178.33
C ARG A 65 -89.92 127.19 -178.09
N GLN A 66 -90.58 126.79 -179.18
CA GLN A 66 -91.74 125.89 -179.12
C GLN A 66 -91.37 124.47 -178.64
N GLN A 67 -90.16 124.00 -178.95
CA GLN A 67 -89.64 122.74 -178.39
C GLN A 67 -89.37 122.81 -176.88
N VAL A 68 -88.84 123.93 -176.36
CA VAL A 68 -88.61 124.11 -174.91
C VAL A 68 -89.92 124.05 -174.14
N ASP A 69 -90.96 124.75 -174.59
CA ASP A 69 -92.28 124.75 -173.91
C ASP A 69 -92.90 123.33 -173.86
N SER A 70 -92.73 122.55 -174.93
CA SER A 70 -93.18 121.14 -174.96
C SER A 70 -92.38 120.24 -174.01
N LEU A 71 -91.07 120.48 -173.87
CA LEU A 71 -90.19 119.71 -172.97
C LEU A 71 -90.42 120.05 -171.49
N VAL A 72 -90.88 121.27 -171.17
CA VAL A 72 -91.29 121.64 -169.80
C VAL A 72 -92.56 120.86 -169.40
N GLN A 73 -93.58 120.80 -170.26
CA GLN A 73 -94.78 120.00 -169.98
C GLN A 73 -94.49 118.49 -169.84
N ALA A 74 -93.54 117.96 -170.61
CA ALA A 74 -93.10 116.57 -170.47
C ALA A 74 -92.42 116.29 -169.12
N LYS A 75 -91.78 117.29 -168.49
CA LYS A 75 -91.11 117.14 -167.19
C LYS A 75 -92.11 116.97 -166.03
N GLU A 76 -93.13 117.82 -165.95
CA GLU A 76 -94.13 117.78 -164.87
C GLU A 76 -94.97 116.49 -164.90
N ALA A 77 -95.22 115.95 -166.10
CA ALA A 77 -95.85 114.64 -166.27
C ALA A 77 -94.99 113.48 -165.69
N LEU A 78 -93.68 113.48 -165.95
CA LEU A 78 -92.77 112.43 -165.47
C LEU A 78 -92.54 112.48 -163.95
N GLU A 79 -92.47 113.67 -163.36
CA GLU A 79 -92.40 113.82 -161.90
C GLU A 79 -93.68 113.32 -161.19
N SER A 80 -94.82 113.36 -161.89
CA SER A 80 -96.09 112.81 -161.40
C SER A 80 -96.16 111.27 -161.48
N GLU A 81 -95.59 110.63 -162.51
CA GLU A 81 -95.52 109.16 -162.59
C GLU A 81 -94.57 108.56 -161.55
N LEU A 82 -93.46 109.23 -161.23
CA LEU A 82 -92.46 108.72 -160.29
C LEU A 82 -93.03 108.47 -158.88
N ALA A 83 -93.98 109.30 -158.45
CA ALA A 83 -94.71 109.12 -157.19
C ALA A 83 -95.60 107.86 -157.22
N ARG A 84 -96.30 107.61 -158.34
CA ARG A 84 -97.23 106.47 -158.50
C ARG A 84 -96.51 105.13 -158.46
N VAL A 85 -95.35 105.02 -159.14
CA VAL A 85 -94.52 103.81 -159.15
C VAL A 85 -93.97 103.48 -157.75
N GLY A 86 -93.81 104.48 -156.88
CA GLY A 86 -93.38 104.31 -155.48
C GLY A 86 -94.37 103.52 -154.61
N ASP A 87 -95.65 103.50 -154.94
CA ASP A 87 -96.67 102.73 -154.23
C ASP A 87 -96.96 101.38 -154.91
N GLU A 88 -96.92 101.30 -156.24
CA GLU A 88 -97.07 100.04 -156.99
C GLU A 88 -95.97 99.02 -156.63
N ARG A 89 -94.74 99.47 -156.33
CA ARG A 89 -93.69 98.59 -155.81
C ARG A 89 -94.07 97.89 -154.50
N LYS A 90 -94.72 98.60 -153.56
CA LYS A 90 -95.01 98.08 -152.21
C LYS A 90 -96.02 96.94 -152.23
N VAL A 91 -96.89 96.91 -153.24
CA VAL A 91 -97.91 95.85 -153.41
C VAL A 91 -97.26 94.57 -153.93
N LEU A 92 -96.39 94.65 -154.95
CA LEU A 92 -95.67 93.49 -155.49
C LEU A 92 -94.67 92.88 -154.50
N GLU A 93 -94.09 93.70 -153.62
CA GLU A 93 -93.17 93.25 -152.56
C GLU A 93 -93.93 92.50 -151.43
N ALA A 94 -95.25 92.68 -151.30
CA ALA A 94 -96.10 91.96 -150.35
C ALA A 94 -96.53 90.56 -150.86
N GLU A 95 -96.95 90.44 -152.12
CA GLU A 95 -97.42 89.15 -152.69
C GLU A 95 -96.30 88.09 -152.73
N LEU A 96 -95.05 88.51 -152.95
CA LEU A 96 -93.89 87.61 -152.98
C LEU A 96 -93.54 87.05 -151.58
N SER A 97 -93.92 87.74 -150.50
CA SER A 97 -93.71 87.29 -149.12
C SER A 97 -94.61 86.12 -148.72
N GLU A 98 -95.86 86.06 -149.22
CA GLU A 98 -96.83 85.03 -148.81
C GLU A 98 -96.51 83.63 -149.37
N GLY A 99 -95.64 83.56 -150.39
CA GLY A 99 -95.15 82.32 -150.98
C GLY A 99 -93.97 81.69 -150.24
N SER A 100 -93.02 82.50 -149.74
CA SER A 100 -91.78 81.99 -149.13
C SER A 100 -91.97 81.42 -147.72
N GLU A 101 -92.82 82.03 -146.89
CA GLU A 101 -93.01 81.60 -145.50
C GLU A 101 -93.58 80.17 -145.39
N LYS A 102 -94.46 79.79 -146.33
CA LYS A 102 -95.09 78.46 -146.33
C LYS A 102 -94.09 77.32 -146.62
N ASN A 103 -92.99 77.61 -147.32
CA ASN A 103 -91.94 76.63 -147.59
C ASN A 103 -90.94 76.53 -146.42
N LEU A 104 -90.48 77.67 -145.90
CA LEU A 104 -89.59 77.74 -144.73
C LEU A 104 -90.18 77.06 -143.49
N ARG A 105 -91.50 77.17 -143.28
CA ARG A 105 -92.19 76.55 -142.14
C ARG A 105 -92.05 75.02 -142.11
N LEU A 106 -92.15 74.35 -143.26
CA LEU A 106 -92.02 72.89 -143.37
C LEU A 106 -90.58 72.40 -143.16
N GLU A 107 -89.59 73.25 -143.42
CA GLU A 107 -88.17 72.92 -143.23
C GLU A 107 -87.73 73.14 -141.78
N LEU A 108 -88.23 74.21 -141.13
CA LEU A 108 -88.08 74.46 -139.69
C LEU A 108 -88.73 73.37 -138.82
N GLU A 109 -89.95 72.92 -139.16
CA GLU A 109 -90.62 71.85 -138.42
C GLU A 109 -89.85 70.51 -138.49
N LYS A 110 -89.15 70.22 -139.60
CA LYS A 110 -88.23 69.07 -139.70
C LYS A 110 -86.96 69.25 -138.88
N PHE A 111 -86.32 70.42 -138.96
CA PHE A 111 -85.05 70.66 -138.26
C PHE A 111 -85.23 70.62 -136.73
N LEU A 112 -86.30 71.22 -136.20
CA LEU A 112 -86.65 71.15 -134.78
C LEU A 112 -86.91 69.72 -134.31
N LEU A 113 -87.54 68.87 -135.13
CA LEU A 113 -87.81 67.48 -134.78
C LEU A 113 -86.51 66.66 -134.65
N CYS A 114 -85.54 66.86 -135.55
CA CYS A 114 -84.23 66.20 -135.46
C CYS A 114 -83.46 66.63 -134.21
N VAL A 115 -83.34 67.94 -133.96
CA VAL A 115 -82.61 68.47 -132.79
C VAL A 115 -83.26 68.01 -131.47
N TYR A 116 -84.60 67.94 -131.40
CA TYR A 116 -85.31 67.43 -130.23
C TYR A 116 -85.00 65.96 -129.94
N VAL A 117 -84.96 65.10 -130.97
CA VAL A 117 -84.65 63.67 -130.83
C VAL A 117 -83.18 63.44 -130.45
N GLU A 118 -82.24 64.15 -131.07
CA GLU A 118 -80.81 64.04 -130.69
C GLU A 118 -80.57 64.49 -129.24
N THR A 119 -81.24 65.57 -128.80
CA THR A 119 -81.12 66.06 -127.41
C THR A 119 -81.66 65.03 -126.40
N GLN A 120 -82.85 64.46 -126.67
CA GLN A 120 -83.41 63.35 -125.86
C GLN A 120 -82.49 62.13 -125.80
N MET A 121 -81.88 61.74 -126.94
CA MET A 121 -80.98 60.59 -126.99
C MET A 121 -79.64 60.83 -126.28
N LEU A 122 -79.12 62.05 -126.27
CA LEU A 122 -77.92 62.42 -125.51
C LEU A 122 -78.15 62.34 -124.00
N ASP A 123 -79.27 62.89 -123.51
CA ASP A 123 -79.59 62.93 -122.07
C ASP A 123 -79.85 61.51 -121.51
N MET A 124 -80.57 60.67 -122.26
CA MET A 124 -80.73 59.25 -121.92
C MET A 124 -79.39 58.50 -121.87
N ARG A 125 -78.41 58.84 -122.72
CA ARG A 125 -77.11 58.16 -122.77
C ARG A 125 -76.29 58.42 -121.51
N VAL A 126 -76.30 59.65 -121.00
CA VAL A 126 -75.65 60.03 -119.74
C VAL A 126 -76.29 59.32 -118.54
N SER A 127 -77.62 59.21 -118.53
CA SER A 127 -78.37 58.53 -117.45
C SER A 127 -78.06 57.03 -117.36
N VAL A 128 -77.85 56.36 -118.50
CA VAL A 128 -77.49 54.93 -118.54
C VAL A 128 -76.08 54.67 -118.02
N ASP A 129 -75.07 55.45 -118.43
CA ASP A 129 -73.68 55.27 -117.96
C ASP A 129 -73.55 55.45 -116.44
N TRP A 130 -74.34 56.36 -115.84
CA TRP A 130 -74.39 56.53 -114.38
C TRP A 130 -74.95 55.30 -113.66
N LEU A 131 -76.07 54.74 -114.14
CA LEU A 131 -76.70 53.53 -113.59
C LEU A 131 -75.81 52.28 -113.71
N VAL A 132 -75.08 52.13 -114.81
CA VAL A 132 -74.11 51.04 -114.97
C VAL A 132 -73.00 51.14 -113.92
N LYS A 133 -72.49 52.35 -113.67
CA LYS A 133 -71.43 52.57 -112.69
C LYS A 133 -71.89 52.28 -111.25
N GLU A 134 -73.03 52.84 -110.83
CA GLU A 134 -73.59 52.63 -109.49
C GLU A 134 -73.85 51.12 -109.22
N LYS A 135 -74.31 50.38 -110.24
CA LYS A 135 -74.46 48.92 -110.15
C LYS A 135 -73.12 48.22 -109.87
N THR A 136 -72.06 48.54 -110.62
CA THR A 136 -70.75 47.91 -110.43
C THR A 136 -70.12 48.23 -109.07
N GLU A 137 -70.41 49.41 -108.51
CA GLU A 137 -69.93 49.79 -107.17
C GLU A 137 -70.65 48.95 -106.08
N ARG A 138 -71.98 48.78 -106.16
CA ARG A 138 -72.73 47.90 -105.23
C ARG A 138 -72.36 46.41 -105.34
N GLU A 139 -72.14 45.88 -106.54
CA GLU A 139 -71.75 44.47 -106.71
C GLU A 139 -70.39 44.16 -106.06
N ASN A 140 -69.44 45.10 -106.09
CA ASN A 140 -68.16 44.98 -105.39
C ASN A 140 -68.33 45.03 -103.86
N GLU A 141 -69.19 45.90 -103.33
CA GLU A 141 -69.46 46.01 -101.90
C GLU A 141 -70.12 44.74 -101.34
N VAL A 142 -71.07 44.15 -102.07
CA VAL A 142 -71.68 42.85 -101.70
C VAL A 142 -70.64 41.72 -101.65
N VAL A 143 -69.67 41.69 -102.58
CA VAL A 143 -68.57 40.72 -102.56
C VAL A 143 -67.62 40.96 -101.37
N PHE A 144 -67.36 42.23 -101.01
CA PHE A 144 -66.56 42.57 -99.84
C PHE A 144 -67.24 42.12 -98.54
N LEU A 145 -68.50 42.52 -98.31
CA LEU A 145 -69.27 42.15 -97.13
C LEU A 145 -69.46 40.62 -97.02
N THR A 146 -69.67 39.92 -98.14
CA THR A 146 -69.74 38.45 -98.16
C THR A 146 -68.42 37.80 -97.71
N ARG A 147 -67.27 38.38 -98.08
CA ARG A 147 -65.95 37.93 -97.63
C ARG A 147 -65.75 38.21 -96.14
N GLU A 148 -66.16 39.38 -95.66
CA GLU A 148 -66.01 39.81 -94.27
C GLU A 148 -66.88 38.99 -93.31
N VAL A 149 -68.18 38.81 -93.62
CA VAL A 149 -69.09 37.94 -92.84
C VAL A 149 -68.56 36.51 -92.74
N LYS A 150 -67.96 35.98 -93.82
CA LYS A 150 -67.34 34.64 -93.84
C LYS A 150 -66.04 34.59 -93.01
N GLY A 151 -65.29 35.69 -92.95
CA GLY A 151 -64.18 35.89 -92.03
C GLY A 151 -64.64 35.91 -90.56
N LEU A 152 -65.67 36.69 -90.25
CA LEU A 152 -66.23 36.85 -88.91
C LEU A 152 -66.81 35.55 -88.34
N MET A 153 -67.53 34.75 -89.15
CA MET A 153 -67.89 33.37 -88.78
C MET A 153 -66.66 32.51 -88.47
N GLY A 154 -65.62 32.63 -89.31
CA GLY A 154 -64.35 31.91 -89.14
C GLY A 154 -63.55 32.31 -87.90
N SER A 155 -63.73 33.52 -87.36
CA SER A 155 -63.22 33.92 -86.05
C SER A 155 -64.14 33.50 -84.91
N LEU A 156 -65.46 33.63 -85.07
CA LEU A 156 -66.45 33.29 -84.03
C LEU A 156 -66.35 31.81 -83.64
N GLU A 157 -66.21 30.90 -84.61
CA GLU A 157 -66.07 29.47 -84.32
C GLU A 157 -64.71 29.15 -83.66
N LYS A 158 -63.64 29.88 -84.01
CA LYS A 158 -62.34 29.75 -83.31
C LYS A 158 -62.44 30.18 -81.85
N GLU A 159 -63.14 31.29 -81.55
CA GLU A 159 -63.39 31.70 -80.18
C GLU A 159 -64.32 30.73 -79.43
N ARG A 160 -65.28 30.12 -80.14
CA ARG A 160 -66.17 29.08 -79.58
C ARG A 160 -65.39 27.84 -79.14
N VAL A 161 -64.45 27.39 -79.98
CA VAL A 161 -63.52 26.29 -79.66
C VAL A 161 -62.56 26.68 -78.53
N ARG A 162 -61.96 27.88 -78.58
CA ARG A 162 -61.09 28.41 -77.50
C ARG A 162 -61.82 28.45 -76.14
N LEU A 163 -63.04 28.97 -76.10
CA LEU A 163 -63.84 29.05 -74.88
C LEU A 163 -64.18 27.65 -74.32
N SER A 164 -64.48 26.69 -75.20
CA SER A 164 -64.69 25.28 -74.80
C SER A 164 -63.42 24.66 -74.22
N GLN A 165 -62.26 24.92 -74.83
CA GLN A 165 -60.97 24.46 -74.33
C GLN A 165 -60.63 25.08 -72.97
N VAL A 166 -60.80 26.40 -72.80
CA VAL A 166 -60.59 27.10 -71.52
C VAL A 166 -61.51 26.58 -70.41
N CYS A 167 -62.75 26.20 -70.73
CA CYS A 167 -63.64 25.55 -69.76
C CYS A 167 -63.12 24.17 -69.34
N GLN A 168 -62.60 23.37 -70.28
CA GLN A 168 -62.02 22.06 -69.98
C GLN A 168 -60.72 22.18 -69.16
N GLU A 169 -59.85 23.13 -69.49
CA GLU A 169 -58.61 23.44 -68.74
C GLU A 169 -58.92 23.92 -67.32
N ARG A 170 -59.93 24.79 -67.14
CA ARG A 170 -60.43 25.22 -65.83
C ARG A 170 -60.90 24.03 -64.98
N ASP A 171 -61.68 23.13 -65.56
CA ASP A 171 -62.29 22.03 -64.80
C ASP A 171 -61.25 20.93 -64.46
N LEU A 172 -60.26 20.71 -65.33
CA LEU A 172 -59.07 19.93 -65.01
C LEU A 172 -58.28 20.56 -63.84
N ALA A 173 -57.92 21.84 -63.94
CA ALA A 173 -57.19 22.55 -62.89
C ALA A 173 -57.93 22.56 -61.54
N LYS A 174 -59.26 22.68 -61.57
CA LYS A 174 -60.11 22.54 -60.38
C LYS A 174 -60.03 21.13 -59.78
N SER A 175 -60.03 20.10 -60.61
CA SER A 175 -59.90 18.71 -60.14
C SER A 175 -58.52 18.42 -59.51
N ASP A 176 -57.44 18.98 -60.07
CA ASP A 176 -56.10 18.88 -59.49
C ASP A 176 -55.99 19.64 -58.16
N LEU A 177 -56.60 20.82 -58.04
CA LEU A 177 -56.70 21.55 -56.77
C LEU A 177 -57.47 20.75 -55.70
N ASP A 178 -58.59 20.11 -56.07
CA ASP A 178 -59.33 19.22 -55.16
C ASP A 178 -58.51 17.99 -54.72
N VAL A 179 -57.58 17.51 -55.55
CA VAL A 179 -56.62 16.45 -55.17
C VAL A 179 -55.55 17.00 -54.22
N GLN A 180 -54.96 18.15 -54.52
CA GLN A 180 -53.94 18.80 -53.67
C GLN A 180 -54.51 19.16 -52.28
N ILE A 181 -55.76 19.63 -52.20
CA ILE A 181 -56.45 19.91 -50.92
C ILE A 181 -56.63 18.64 -50.09
N LYS A 182 -56.93 17.48 -50.72
CA LYS A 182 -57.05 16.19 -50.03
C LYS A 182 -55.68 15.67 -49.55
N GLU A 183 -54.63 15.87 -50.34
CA GLU A 183 -53.26 15.51 -49.94
C GLU A 183 -52.75 16.41 -48.81
N ALA A 184 -52.98 17.72 -48.87
CA ALA A 184 -52.61 18.67 -47.81
C ALA A 184 -53.33 18.35 -46.48
N LYS A 185 -54.60 17.94 -46.51
CA LYS A 185 -55.32 17.47 -45.31
C LYS A 185 -54.67 16.21 -44.71
N ARG A 186 -54.37 15.20 -45.54
CA ARG A 186 -53.67 13.99 -45.12
C ARG A 186 -52.27 14.26 -44.55
N LEU A 187 -51.56 15.24 -45.10
CA LEU A 187 -50.25 15.67 -44.57
C LEU A 187 -50.41 16.36 -43.21
N LYS A 188 -51.43 17.21 -43.03
CA LYS A 188 -51.74 17.82 -41.73
C LYS A 188 -52.09 16.78 -40.66
N GLU A 189 -52.91 15.78 -41.01
CA GLU A 189 -53.24 14.65 -40.14
C GLU A 189 -51.97 13.87 -39.71
N ARG A 190 -51.06 13.61 -40.66
CA ARG A 190 -49.77 12.97 -40.38
C ARG A 190 -48.85 13.81 -39.49
N ILE A 191 -48.82 15.14 -39.65
CA ILE A 191 -48.04 16.04 -38.80
C ILE A 191 -48.55 15.97 -37.36
N VAL A 192 -49.86 16.06 -37.13
CA VAL A 192 -50.45 15.93 -35.77
C VAL A 192 -50.16 14.55 -35.15
N ALA A 193 -50.16 13.48 -35.97
CA ALA A 193 -49.79 12.12 -35.53
C ALA A 193 -48.27 11.93 -35.32
N ILE A 194 -47.43 12.86 -35.75
CA ILE A 194 -46.00 12.92 -35.42
C ILE A 194 -45.81 13.75 -34.14
N GLU A 195 -46.40 14.94 -34.06
CA GLU A 195 -46.38 15.82 -32.87
C GLU A 195 -46.87 15.10 -31.60
N LYS A 196 -47.87 14.21 -31.71
CA LYS A 196 -48.34 13.38 -30.59
C LYS A 196 -47.28 12.38 -30.14
N ARG A 197 -46.64 11.65 -31.07
CA ARG A 197 -45.57 10.69 -30.78
C ARG A 197 -44.29 11.35 -30.30
N GLU A 198 -43.99 12.56 -30.77
CA GLU A 198 -42.86 13.37 -30.29
C GLU A 198 -43.05 13.77 -28.82
N LYS A 199 -44.29 14.13 -28.41
CA LYS A 199 -44.63 14.37 -27.01
C LYS A 199 -44.53 13.11 -26.16
N GLU A 200 -45.06 11.98 -26.66
CA GLU A 200 -44.97 10.68 -25.98
C GLU A 200 -43.51 10.26 -25.76
N VAL A 201 -42.67 10.30 -26.80
CA VAL A 201 -41.23 10.04 -26.71
C VAL A 201 -40.53 11.03 -25.78
N GLY A 202 -40.91 12.32 -25.80
CA GLY A 202 -40.37 13.34 -24.90
C GLY A 202 -40.75 13.14 -23.42
N GLU A 203 -41.90 12.54 -23.13
CA GLU A 203 -42.29 12.13 -21.78
C GLU A 203 -41.56 10.86 -21.34
N GLU A 204 -41.34 9.90 -22.24
CA GLU A 204 -40.54 8.71 -21.95
C GLU A 204 -39.08 9.04 -21.71
N MET A 205 -38.49 9.94 -22.51
CA MET A 205 -37.12 10.41 -22.33
C MET A 205 -36.91 11.07 -20.97
N LYS A 206 -37.87 11.87 -20.50
CA LYS A 206 -37.84 12.48 -19.16
C LYS A 206 -37.98 11.47 -18.01
N LYS A 207 -38.76 10.39 -18.20
CA LYS A 207 -38.83 9.29 -17.22
C LYS A 207 -37.48 8.58 -17.13
N LEU A 208 -36.89 8.25 -18.29
CA LEU A 208 -35.59 7.59 -18.40
C LEU A 208 -34.45 8.45 -17.81
N GLU A 209 -34.51 9.77 -18.01
CA GLU A 209 -33.57 10.74 -17.43
C GLU A 209 -33.66 10.76 -15.88
N GLY A 210 -34.87 10.74 -15.32
CA GLY A 210 -35.09 10.63 -13.87
C GLY A 210 -34.67 9.28 -13.28
N GLU A 211 -34.93 8.18 -13.98
CA GLU A 211 -34.45 6.84 -13.61
C GLU A 211 -32.92 6.75 -13.64
N TYR A 212 -32.28 7.33 -14.65
CA TYR A 212 -30.82 7.44 -14.74
C TYR A 212 -30.24 8.28 -13.58
N GLU A 213 -30.84 9.43 -13.26
CA GLU A 213 -30.40 10.26 -12.14
C GLU A 213 -30.54 9.54 -10.78
N MET A 214 -31.61 8.76 -10.60
CA MET A 214 -31.80 7.87 -9.44
C MET A 214 -30.71 6.80 -9.34
N LEU A 215 -30.38 6.13 -10.46
CA LEU A 215 -29.31 5.13 -10.53
C LEU A 215 -27.93 5.72 -10.24
N VAL A 216 -27.63 6.92 -10.74
CA VAL A 216 -26.38 7.65 -10.43
C VAL A 216 -26.31 7.96 -8.93
N LYS A 217 -27.39 8.47 -8.34
CA LYS A 217 -27.46 8.75 -6.89
C LYS A 217 -27.27 7.48 -6.05
N GLU A 218 -27.82 6.34 -6.45
CA GLU A 218 -27.60 5.08 -5.74
C GLU A 218 -26.18 4.53 -5.93
N LYS A 219 -25.60 4.62 -7.15
CA LYS A 219 -24.20 4.29 -7.38
C LYS A 219 -23.28 5.06 -6.44
N GLU A 220 -23.50 6.36 -6.25
CA GLU A 220 -22.74 7.15 -5.28
C GLU A 220 -22.88 6.65 -3.84
N ARG A 221 -24.08 6.23 -3.41
CA ARG A 221 -24.29 5.64 -2.07
C ARG A 221 -23.59 4.30 -1.93
N GLN A 222 -23.54 3.48 -2.98
CA GLN A 222 -22.78 2.23 -3.00
C GLN A 222 -21.27 2.50 -2.95
N GLU A 223 -20.74 3.45 -3.72
CA GLU A 223 -19.33 3.85 -3.65
C GLU A 223 -18.93 4.40 -2.28
N LYS A 224 -19.81 5.12 -1.59
CA LYS A 224 -19.59 5.61 -0.20
C LYS A 224 -19.49 4.43 0.79
N ARG A 225 -20.45 3.50 0.76
CA ARG A 225 -20.42 2.25 1.56
C ARG A 225 -19.19 1.39 1.29
N ILE A 226 -18.76 1.26 0.03
CA ILE A 226 -17.52 0.54 -0.33
C ILE A 226 -16.29 1.23 0.28
N LYS A 227 -16.21 2.57 0.24
CA LYS A 227 -15.11 3.34 0.85
C LYS A 227 -15.08 3.22 2.39
N GLU A 228 -16.22 2.98 3.04
CA GLU A 228 -16.33 2.70 4.47
C GLU A 228 -15.86 1.26 4.79
N VAL A 229 -16.39 0.25 4.08
CA VAL A 229 -15.99 -1.16 4.25
C VAL A 229 -14.49 -1.37 4.01
N VAL A 230 -13.87 -0.65 3.07
CA VAL A 230 -12.42 -0.69 2.84
C VAL A 230 -11.64 -0.16 4.05
N LYS A 231 -12.06 0.95 4.66
CA LYS A 231 -11.42 1.48 5.88
C LYS A 231 -11.55 0.50 7.04
N ASP A 232 -12.73 -0.08 7.24
CA ASP A 232 -12.97 -1.07 8.30
C ASP A 232 -12.12 -2.33 8.12
N ARG A 233 -11.98 -2.82 6.88
CA ARG A 233 -11.07 -3.92 6.54
C ARG A 233 -9.62 -3.57 6.89
N ASP A 234 -9.16 -2.37 6.52
CA ASP A 234 -7.77 -1.97 6.70
C ASP A 234 -7.44 -1.76 8.19
N LEU A 235 -8.36 -1.16 8.95
CA LEU A 235 -8.28 -1.08 10.42
C LEU A 235 -8.28 -2.47 11.08
N VAL A 236 -9.09 -3.42 10.62
CA VAL A 236 -9.05 -4.82 11.09
C VAL A 236 -7.71 -5.48 10.76
N GLY A 237 -7.14 -5.19 9.57
CA GLY A 237 -5.82 -5.67 9.16
C GLY A 237 -4.66 -5.12 10.02
N GLU A 238 -4.69 -3.84 10.38
CA GLU A 238 -3.71 -3.24 11.29
C GLU A 238 -3.82 -3.81 12.71
N ASN A 239 -5.03 -3.97 13.25
CA ASN A 239 -5.26 -4.61 14.54
C ASN A 239 -4.81 -6.07 14.56
N LEU A 240 -5.07 -6.83 13.49
CA LEU A 240 -4.59 -8.20 13.33
C LEU A 240 -3.06 -8.26 13.29
N LYS A 241 -2.41 -7.34 12.56
CA LYS A 241 -0.94 -7.22 12.52
C LYS A 241 -0.35 -6.88 13.89
N TYR A 242 -1.00 -6.01 14.66
CA TYR A 242 -0.62 -5.71 16.05
C TYR A 242 -0.71 -6.97 16.93
N ALA A 243 -1.85 -7.67 16.91
CA ALA A 243 -2.05 -8.87 17.73
C ALA A 243 -1.09 -10.02 17.37
N VAL A 244 -0.76 -10.19 16.08
CA VAL A 244 0.27 -11.14 15.62
C VAL A 244 1.66 -10.77 16.17
N ASN A 245 2.01 -9.47 16.19
CA ASN A 245 3.26 -8.99 16.80
C ASN A 245 3.28 -9.18 18.33
N GLU A 246 2.15 -8.96 19.01
CA GLU A 246 1.96 -9.21 20.45
C GLU A 246 2.20 -10.68 20.79
N VAL A 247 1.57 -11.61 20.06
CA VAL A 247 1.82 -13.06 20.15
C VAL A 247 3.28 -13.42 19.85
N GLY A 248 3.92 -12.76 18.88
CA GLY A 248 5.34 -12.92 18.58
C GLY A 248 6.29 -12.35 19.66
N GLY A 249 5.83 -11.37 20.44
CA GLY A 249 6.52 -10.88 21.63
C GLY A 249 6.40 -11.85 22.80
N LEU A 250 5.18 -12.29 23.11
CA LEU A 250 4.89 -13.22 24.21
C LEU A 250 5.60 -14.58 24.02
N LYS A 251 5.64 -15.11 22.79
CA LYS A 251 6.44 -16.32 22.48
C LYS A 251 7.90 -16.17 22.87
N ARG A 252 8.55 -15.07 22.47
CA ARG A 252 9.97 -14.81 22.76
C ARG A 252 10.23 -14.62 24.26
N LYS A 253 9.32 -14.00 25.01
CA LYS A 253 9.41 -13.93 26.48
C LYS A 253 9.36 -15.33 27.12
N ILE A 254 8.42 -16.17 26.70
CA ILE A 254 8.29 -17.56 27.19
C ILE A 254 9.54 -18.38 26.84
N GLU A 255 10.13 -18.16 25.67
CA GLU A 255 11.36 -18.82 25.20
C GLU A 255 12.58 -18.43 26.04
N VAL A 256 12.77 -17.12 26.30
CA VAL A 256 13.82 -16.61 27.21
C VAL A 256 13.68 -17.21 28.62
N ILE A 257 12.48 -17.15 29.21
CA ILE A 257 12.22 -17.69 30.56
C ILE A 257 12.45 -19.22 30.62
N VAL A 258 12.22 -19.95 29.53
CA VAL A 258 12.50 -21.39 29.46
C VAL A 258 14.01 -21.68 29.49
N GLU A 259 14.82 -20.89 28.81
CA GLU A 259 16.26 -21.08 28.76
C GLU A 259 16.95 -20.55 30.04
N GLU A 260 16.53 -19.39 30.58
CA GLU A 260 16.94 -18.92 31.93
C GLU A 260 16.64 -19.95 33.02
N LYS A 261 15.42 -20.53 33.00
CA LYS A 261 15.04 -21.58 33.95
C LYS A 261 15.94 -22.81 33.85
N LYS A 262 16.36 -23.17 32.64
CA LYS A 262 17.27 -24.30 32.37
C LYS A 262 18.70 -24.00 32.85
N GLU A 263 19.19 -22.77 32.67
CA GLU A 263 20.49 -22.34 33.22
C GLU A 263 20.50 -22.38 34.76
N ILE A 264 19.44 -21.88 35.41
CA ILE A 264 19.33 -21.91 36.89
C ILE A 264 19.17 -23.35 37.42
N GLU A 265 18.43 -24.23 36.72
CA GLU A 265 18.32 -25.65 37.09
C GLU A 265 19.66 -26.39 36.90
N ASN A 266 20.46 -26.03 35.89
CA ASN A 266 21.82 -26.54 35.70
C ASN A 266 22.76 -26.08 36.83
N GLU A 267 22.80 -24.79 37.17
CA GLU A 267 23.62 -24.26 38.27
C GLU A 267 23.23 -24.92 39.61
N LYS A 268 21.93 -24.99 39.92
CA LYS A 268 21.40 -25.72 41.08
C LYS A 268 21.84 -27.18 41.12
N SER A 269 21.99 -27.85 39.97
CA SER A 269 22.52 -29.22 39.90
C SER A 269 24.02 -29.28 40.22
N MET A 270 24.82 -28.31 39.75
CA MET A 270 26.25 -28.21 40.05
C MET A 270 26.49 -27.86 41.53
N GLN A 271 25.72 -26.91 42.09
CA GLN A 271 25.74 -26.60 43.52
C GLN A 271 25.38 -27.82 44.37
N LYS A 272 24.40 -28.62 43.96
CA LYS A 272 24.08 -29.89 44.64
C LYS A 272 25.29 -30.83 44.65
N VAL A 273 25.92 -31.08 43.50
CA VAL A 273 27.12 -31.94 43.42
C VAL A 273 28.27 -31.38 44.28
N LYS A 274 28.42 -30.06 44.38
CA LYS A 274 29.39 -29.43 45.27
C LYS A 274 29.06 -29.65 46.75
N ILE A 275 27.81 -29.51 47.16
CA ILE A 275 27.34 -29.82 48.53
C ILE A 275 27.58 -31.32 48.83
N ASP A 276 27.16 -32.23 47.95
CA ASP A 276 27.35 -33.68 48.09
C ASP A 276 28.85 -34.07 48.20
N LYS A 277 29.76 -33.26 47.64
CA LYS A 277 31.22 -33.41 47.78
C LYS A 277 31.73 -32.86 49.11
N LEU A 278 31.30 -31.67 49.53
CA LEU A 278 31.66 -31.07 50.82
C LEU A 278 31.17 -31.93 52.00
N GLU A 279 29.99 -32.56 51.91
CA GLU A 279 29.50 -33.49 52.92
C GLU A 279 30.37 -34.74 53.06
N LYS A 280 30.93 -35.27 51.96
CA LYS A 280 31.84 -36.42 52.00
C LYS A 280 33.18 -36.08 52.63
N GLU A 281 33.72 -34.89 52.35
CA GLU A 281 34.97 -34.44 52.97
C GLU A 281 34.76 -34.08 54.46
N MET A 282 33.61 -33.50 54.81
CA MET A 282 33.18 -33.24 56.19
C MET A 282 33.10 -34.54 57.02
N GLU A 283 32.46 -35.59 56.50
CA GLU A 283 32.38 -36.88 57.20
C GLU A 283 33.75 -37.59 57.28
N LYS A 284 34.61 -37.43 56.27
CA LYS A 284 36.00 -37.91 56.28
C LYS A 284 36.87 -37.19 57.33
N GLN A 285 36.82 -35.86 57.41
CA GLN A 285 37.51 -35.10 58.45
C GLN A 285 37.00 -35.46 59.85
N LYS A 286 35.68 -35.60 60.02
CA LYS A 286 35.05 -36.08 61.27
C LYS A 286 35.54 -37.48 61.65
N GLY A 287 35.69 -38.38 60.69
CA GLY A 287 36.34 -39.69 60.89
C GLY A 287 37.78 -39.58 61.39
N ILE A 288 38.59 -38.69 60.81
CA ILE A 288 39.98 -38.43 61.25
C ILE A 288 40.02 -37.86 62.67
N VAL A 289 39.17 -36.88 63.00
CA VAL A 289 39.10 -36.31 64.36
C VAL A 289 38.66 -37.35 65.40
N MET A 290 37.73 -38.25 65.07
CA MET A 290 37.37 -39.38 65.93
C MET A 290 38.47 -40.42 66.08
N GLY A 291 39.39 -40.52 65.11
CA GLY A 291 40.61 -41.33 65.21
C GLY A 291 41.61 -40.69 66.16
N LEU A 292 42.01 -39.44 65.87
CA LEU A 292 42.99 -38.69 66.65
C LEU A 292 42.57 -38.53 68.12
N ARG A 293 41.29 -38.27 68.43
CA ARG A 293 40.82 -38.20 69.82
C ARG A 293 40.99 -39.51 70.59
N LYS A 294 40.80 -40.67 69.96
CA LYS A 294 41.02 -41.97 70.62
C LYS A 294 42.50 -42.25 70.87
N GLU A 295 43.36 -41.76 69.98
CA GLU A 295 44.81 -41.83 70.14
C GLU A 295 45.28 -40.89 71.25
N GLU A 296 44.78 -39.65 71.26
CA GLU A 296 44.95 -38.64 72.31
C GLU A 296 44.49 -39.16 73.68
N ASP A 297 43.27 -39.69 73.81
CA ASP A 297 42.74 -40.29 75.05
C ASP A 297 43.62 -41.46 75.54
N GLY A 298 44.10 -42.29 74.60
CA GLY A 298 45.04 -43.37 74.88
C GLY A 298 46.42 -42.89 75.35
N LEU A 299 46.94 -41.79 74.81
CA LEU A 299 48.18 -41.17 75.27
C LEU A 299 48.00 -40.48 76.63
N ARG A 300 46.87 -39.77 76.84
CA ARG A 300 46.52 -39.16 78.14
C ARG A 300 46.40 -40.21 79.24
N THR A 301 45.84 -41.39 78.93
CA THR A 301 45.77 -42.53 79.87
C THR A 301 47.18 -43.02 80.25
N LYS A 302 48.07 -43.22 79.28
CA LYS A 302 49.48 -43.60 79.53
C LYS A 302 50.25 -42.55 80.32
N VAL A 303 50.03 -41.26 80.05
CA VAL A 303 50.65 -40.18 80.83
C VAL A 303 50.17 -40.25 82.28
N LEU A 304 48.89 -40.51 82.53
CA LEU A 304 48.34 -40.63 83.88
C LEU A 304 48.82 -41.93 84.58
N GLU A 305 49.04 -43.02 83.86
CA GLU A 305 49.70 -44.24 84.36
C GLU A 305 51.15 -43.96 84.79
N LEU A 306 51.92 -43.22 83.98
CA LEU A 306 53.29 -42.82 84.30
C LEU A 306 53.35 -41.76 85.41
N GLU A 307 52.42 -40.81 85.47
CA GLU A 307 52.33 -39.83 86.57
C GLU A 307 52.03 -40.52 87.91
N ASN A 308 51.19 -41.57 87.92
CA ASN A 308 50.98 -42.41 89.08
C ASN A 308 52.23 -43.22 89.46
N SER A 309 52.88 -43.91 88.51
CA SER A 309 54.08 -44.71 88.81
C SER A 309 55.26 -43.84 89.26
N TYR A 310 55.40 -42.65 88.68
CA TYR A 310 56.30 -41.60 89.14
C TYR A 310 55.98 -41.15 90.57
N GLY A 311 54.69 -40.93 90.89
CA GLY A 311 54.24 -40.63 92.25
C GLY A 311 54.61 -41.72 93.26
N GLU A 312 54.36 -42.99 92.91
CA GLU A 312 54.78 -44.15 93.70
C GLU A 312 56.31 -44.28 93.83
N ALA A 313 57.06 -43.90 92.80
CA ALA A 313 58.53 -43.91 92.82
C ALA A 313 59.09 -42.83 93.76
N VAL A 314 58.56 -41.60 93.69
CA VAL A 314 58.92 -40.50 94.59
C VAL A 314 58.49 -40.79 96.03
N GLN A 315 57.34 -41.42 96.24
CA GLN A 315 56.89 -41.89 97.56
C GLN A 315 57.89 -42.90 98.16
N ARG A 316 58.29 -43.92 97.39
CA ARG A 316 59.30 -44.91 97.79
C ARG A 316 60.68 -44.29 98.00
N GLU A 317 61.06 -43.28 97.23
CA GLU A 317 62.31 -42.53 97.41
C GLU A 317 62.29 -41.71 98.72
N ALA A 318 61.15 -41.09 99.06
CA ALA A 318 60.97 -40.37 100.32
C ALA A 318 61.01 -41.31 101.54
N GLU A 319 60.36 -42.47 101.46
CA GLU A 319 60.41 -43.52 102.49
C GLU A 319 61.85 -44.01 102.71
N ARG A 320 62.59 -44.34 101.63
CA ARG A 320 64.02 -44.68 101.67
C ARG A 320 64.88 -43.54 102.22
N ALA A 321 64.56 -42.28 101.93
CA ALA A 321 65.27 -41.14 102.48
C ALA A 321 65.07 -41.00 104.00
N THR A 322 63.89 -41.32 104.53
CA THR A 322 63.67 -41.39 105.98
C THR A 322 64.40 -42.58 106.62
N GLU A 323 64.43 -43.75 105.96
CA GLU A 323 65.16 -44.93 106.43
C GLU A 323 66.67 -44.68 106.50
N ILE A 324 67.23 -44.04 105.45
CA ILE A 324 68.62 -43.56 105.45
C ILE A 324 68.84 -42.53 106.57
N SER A 325 67.89 -41.61 106.81
CA SER A 325 68.01 -40.63 107.90
C SER A 325 68.02 -41.30 109.28
N THR A 326 67.25 -42.36 109.50
CA THR A 326 67.29 -43.13 110.76
C THR A 326 68.60 -43.91 110.89
N LEU A 327 69.06 -44.59 109.83
CA LEU A 327 70.34 -45.32 109.85
C LEU A 327 71.55 -44.39 110.06
N VAL A 328 71.51 -43.16 109.52
CA VAL A 328 72.53 -42.13 109.77
C VAL A 328 72.47 -41.63 111.22
N GLN A 329 71.29 -41.51 111.82
CA GLN A 329 71.17 -41.18 113.25
C GLN A 329 71.69 -42.32 114.14
N GLU A 330 71.28 -43.56 113.90
CA GLU A 330 71.73 -44.75 114.64
C GLU A 330 73.26 -44.90 114.56
N LYS A 331 73.84 -44.77 113.36
CA LYS A 331 75.29 -44.71 113.17
C LYS A 331 75.91 -43.60 114.01
N GLY A 332 75.37 -42.38 113.93
CA GLY A 332 75.86 -41.23 114.69
C GLY A 332 75.66 -41.33 116.21
N GLU A 333 74.81 -42.25 116.71
CA GLU A 333 74.70 -42.58 118.14
C GLU A 333 75.68 -43.70 118.52
N MET A 334 75.90 -44.68 117.64
CA MET A 334 76.89 -45.73 117.82
C MET A 334 78.33 -45.18 117.81
N GLU A 335 78.65 -44.22 116.93
CA GLU A 335 79.92 -43.50 116.91
C GLU A 335 80.21 -42.79 118.25
N LYS A 336 79.22 -42.10 118.84
CA LYS A 336 79.33 -41.50 120.19
C LYS A 336 79.50 -42.54 121.30
N THR A 337 79.08 -43.77 121.08
CA THR A 337 79.23 -44.88 122.04
C THR A 337 80.64 -45.46 121.95
N ILE A 338 81.18 -45.58 120.72
CA ILE A 338 82.59 -45.93 120.46
C ILE A 338 83.52 -44.86 121.03
N GLU A 339 83.22 -43.58 120.85
CA GLU A 339 83.98 -42.45 121.41
C GLU A 339 84.12 -42.54 122.94
N LYS A 340 83.00 -42.75 123.66
CA LYS A 340 83.02 -42.99 125.11
C LYS A 340 83.83 -44.22 125.51
N LEU A 341 83.72 -45.32 124.77
CA LEU A 341 84.48 -46.54 125.03
C LEU A 341 85.99 -46.33 124.80
N MET A 342 86.39 -45.45 123.87
CA MET A 342 87.79 -45.04 123.72
C MET A 342 88.27 -44.20 124.91
N ASP A 343 87.50 -43.22 125.35
CA ASP A 343 87.80 -42.42 126.55
C ASP A 343 87.93 -43.29 127.80
N GLU A 344 87.00 -44.23 128.01
CA GLU A 344 87.03 -45.20 129.11
C GLU A 344 88.29 -46.08 129.02
N LYS A 345 88.57 -46.68 127.86
CA LYS A 345 89.76 -47.50 127.61
C LYS A 345 91.07 -46.73 127.80
N ASP A 346 91.15 -45.46 127.39
CA ASP A 346 92.34 -44.64 127.62
C ASP A 346 92.46 -44.17 129.09
N SER A 347 91.36 -44.06 129.83
CA SER A 347 91.38 -43.82 131.28
C SER A 347 91.81 -45.08 132.06
N ALA A 348 91.40 -46.26 131.61
CA ALA A 348 91.83 -47.55 132.14
C ALA A 348 93.32 -47.80 131.86
N SER A 349 93.80 -47.46 130.65
CA SER A 349 95.23 -47.54 130.31
C SER A 349 96.07 -46.64 131.21
N ARG A 350 95.63 -45.40 131.48
CA ARG A 350 96.31 -44.46 132.39
C ARG A 350 96.35 -44.95 133.84
N THR A 351 95.28 -45.60 134.33
CA THR A 351 95.28 -46.18 135.70
C THR A 351 96.10 -47.46 135.79
N LEU A 352 96.14 -48.29 134.74
CA LEU A 352 97.04 -49.44 134.65
C LEU A 352 98.52 -49.01 134.69
N GLU A 353 98.89 -48.00 133.90
CA GLU A 353 100.26 -47.46 133.86
C GLU A 353 100.69 -46.87 135.21
N MET A 354 99.80 -46.13 135.90
CA MET A 354 100.04 -45.64 137.26
C MET A 354 100.28 -46.78 138.27
N LEU A 355 99.52 -47.88 138.19
CA LEU A 355 99.71 -49.06 139.03
C LEU A 355 101.01 -49.81 138.72
N MET A 356 101.46 -49.83 137.46
CA MET A 356 102.76 -50.40 137.10
C MET A 356 103.93 -49.58 137.68
N VAL A 357 103.82 -48.25 137.73
CA VAL A 357 104.81 -47.39 138.40
C VAL A 357 104.82 -47.63 139.91
N GLU A 358 103.64 -47.71 140.56
CA GLU A 358 103.55 -47.98 142.01
C GLU A 358 104.08 -49.38 142.37
N SER A 359 103.86 -50.38 141.50
CA SER A 359 104.44 -51.72 141.61
C SER A 359 105.98 -51.69 141.52
N ALA A 360 106.54 -50.93 140.58
CA ALA A 360 107.98 -50.77 140.44
C ALA A 360 108.62 -50.09 141.67
N ASP A 361 107.98 -49.09 142.27
CA ASP A 361 108.48 -48.47 143.51
C ASP A 361 108.37 -49.38 144.74
N LYS A 362 107.35 -50.24 144.80
CA LYS A 362 107.27 -51.31 145.81
C LYS A 362 108.41 -52.32 145.63
N GLN A 363 108.73 -52.71 144.40
CA GLN A 363 109.86 -53.60 144.10
C GLN A 363 111.20 -53.00 144.54
N ARG A 364 111.47 -51.73 144.20
CA ARG A 364 112.66 -50.97 144.66
C ARG A 364 112.72 -50.77 146.17
N LYS A 365 111.63 -50.99 146.91
CA LYS A 365 111.60 -50.97 148.37
C LYS A 365 111.94 -52.35 148.95
N VAL A 366 111.56 -53.43 148.28
CA VAL A 366 111.98 -54.80 148.64
C VAL A 366 113.49 -55.00 148.44
N GLU A 367 114.05 -54.52 147.32
CA GLU A 367 115.50 -54.67 147.05
C GLU A 367 116.38 -54.04 148.14
N ARG A 368 116.08 -52.80 148.56
CA ARG A 368 116.82 -52.12 149.65
C ARG A 368 116.74 -52.85 150.99
N LEU A 369 115.61 -53.51 151.29
CA LEU A 369 115.44 -54.32 152.51
C LEU A 369 116.19 -55.66 152.46
N MET A 370 116.64 -56.11 151.29
CA MET A 370 117.55 -57.25 151.16
C MET A 370 119.01 -56.85 151.36
N GLU A 371 119.43 -55.68 150.87
CA GLU A 371 120.80 -55.17 151.09
C GLU A 371 121.07 -54.91 152.59
N GLU A 372 120.14 -54.26 153.29
CA GLU A 372 120.22 -53.99 154.74
C GLU A 372 120.27 -55.29 155.59
N ASN A 373 119.62 -56.36 155.11
CA ASN A 373 119.72 -57.70 155.71
C ASN A 373 121.11 -58.34 155.49
N ASP A 374 121.65 -58.21 154.29
CA ASP A 374 122.91 -58.85 153.90
C ASP A 374 124.12 -58.15 154.54
N GLU A 375 124.02 -56.86 154.91
CA GLU A 375 124.97 -56.18 155.80
C GLU A 375 124.83 -56.65 157.25
N SER A 376 123.60 -56.70 157.77
CA SER A 376 123.32 -57.18 159.14
C SER A 376 123.85 -58.61 159.39
N ARG A 377 123.75 -59.51 158.39
CA ARG A 377 124.27 -60.89 158.50
C ARG A 377 125.79 -60.95 158.65
N LYS A 378 126.54 -59.97 158.11
CA LYS A 378 128.01 -59.93 158.16
C LYS A 378 128.57 -59.43 159.50
N ALA A 379 127.78 -58.70 160.29
CA ALA A 379 128.16 -58.30 161.64
C ALA A 379 128.14 -59.50 162.61
N LEU A 380 127.09 -60.31 162.58
CA LEU A 380 126.89 -61.47 163.47
C LEU A 380 128.00 -62.52 163.39
N GLU A 381 128.56 -62.76 162.19
CA GLU A 381 129.64 -63.75 161.97
C GLU A 381 130.97 -63.38 162.67
N ILE A 382 131.13 -62.12 163.10
CA ILE A 382 132.29 -61.66 163.88
C ILE A 382 132.09 -61.93 165.38
N ASP A 383 130.89 -61.70 165.91
CA ASP A 383 130.58 -61.89 167.33
C ASP A 383 130.51 -63.37 167.74
N GLU A 384 130.05 -64.27 166.85
CA GLU A 384 130.03 -65.73 167.08
C GLU A 384 131.42 -66.33 167.41
N LYS A 385 132.51 -65.65 167.06
CA LYS A 385 133.88 -66.09 167.39
C LYS A 385 134.31 -65.72 168.81
N GLN A 386 133.71 -64.72 169.44
CA GLN A 386 134.04 -64.33 170.83
C GLN A 386 133.18 -65.09 171.86
N ILE A 387 131.94 -65.46 171.49
CA ILE A 387 130.98 -66.12 172.38
C ILE A 387 131.47 -67.51 172.85
N LYS A 388 132.24 -68.23 172.02
CA LYS A 388 132.71 -69.61 172.30
C LYS A 388 133.72 -69.74 173.46
N GLU A 389 134.32 -68.64 173.91
CA GLU A 389 135.11 -68.64 175.17
C GLU A 389 134.25 -68.35 176.41
N GLY A 390 133.02 -67.84 176.22
CA GLY A 390 132.05 -67.58 177.29
C GLY A 390 131.19 -68.79 177.69
N GLU A 391 131.00 -69.75 176.76
CA GLU A 391 130.13 -70.93 176.93
C GLU A 391 130.44 -71.75 178.20
N GLN A 392 131.71 -71.81 178.62
CA GLN A 392 132.15 -72.54 179.82
C GLN A 392 131.65 -71.93 181.15
N LYS A 393 131.07 -70.72 181.12
CA LYS A 393 130.62 -69.98 182.31
C LYS A 393 129.11 -69.93 182.50
N ILE A 394 128.31 -70.29 181.48
CA ILE A 394 126.84 -70.16 181.49
C ILE A 394 126.16 -71.50 181.84
N MET A 395 126.76 -72.25 182.78
CA MET A 395 126.05 -73.28 183.55
C MET A 395 124.98 -72.68 184.52
N GLN A 396 124.82 -71.35 184.52
CA GLN A 396 124.08 -70.59 185.53
C GLN A 396 122.73 -70.03 185.02
N LEU A 397 122.47 -70.01 183.70
CA LEU A 397 121.21 -69.51 183.12
C LEU A 397 120.24 -70.63 182.72
N LEU A 398 120.03 -71.60 183.63
CA LEU A 398 119.04 -72.67 183.48
C LEU A 398 117.56 -72.18 183.59
N GLY A 399 117.32 -70.86 183.50
CA GLY A 399 116.04 -70.22 183.79
C GLY A 399 115.24 -69.74 182.57
N GLU A 400 115.89 -69.44 181.44
CA GLU A 400 115.26 -68.75 180.29
C GLU A 400 114.61 -69.72 179.28
N LYS A 401 114.04 -70.81 179.80
CA LYS A 401 113.52 -71.95 179.01
C LYS A 401 112.18 -71.69 178.30
N ASN A 402 111.44 -70.63 178.66
CA ASN A 402 109.99 -70.57 178.43
C ASN A 402 109.51 -69.53 177.39
N GLU A 403 110.39 -68.75 176.75
CA GLU A 403 109.96 -67.67 175.83
C GLU A 403 109.96 -68.08 174.35
N VAL A 404 110.88 -68.95 173.94
CA VAL A 404 111.13 -69.30 172.52
C VAL A 404 109.94 -70.00 171.84
N GLU A 405 109.14 -70.76 172.59
CA GLU A 405 107.98 -71.51 172.08
C GLU A 405 106.91 -70.59 171.46
N ARG A 406 106.82 -69.30 171.87
CA ARG A 406 105.80 -68.37 171.35
C ARG A 406 106.09 -67.82 169.95
N VAL A 407 107.36 -67.64 169.58
CA VAL A 407 107.73 -66.96 168.32
C VAL A 407 107.51 -67.85 167.08
N LYS A 408 107.51 -69.17 167.26
CA LYS A 408 107.27 -70.11 166.16
C LYS A 408 105.85 -70.00 165.56
N VAL A 409 104.85 -69.79 166.41
CA VAL A 409 103.43 -69.82 166.03
C VAL A 409 103.04 -68.64 165.13
N SER A 410 103.63 -67.46 165.31
CA SER A 410 103.32 -66.27 164.50
C SER A 410 103.80 -66.39 163.04
N PHE A 411 104.98 -66.98 162.82
CA PHE A 411 105.50 -67.19 161.46
C PHE A 411 104.72 -68.24 160.67
N GLU A 412 104.14 -69.24 161.33
CA GLU A 412 103.28 -70.23 160.67
C GLU A 412 101.92 -69.62 160.25
N SER A 413 101.37 -68.64 160.99
CA SER A 413 100.16 -67.92 160.57
C SER A 413 100.36 -67.00 159.36
N GLU A 414 101.43 -66.21 159.31
CA GLU A 414 101.70 -65.28 158.19
C GLU A 414 101.93 -66.02 156.86
N ASN A 415 102.56 -67.20 156.92
CA ASN A 415 102.79 -68.06 155.75
C ASN A 415 101.47 -68.66 155.17
N VAL A 416 100.41 -68.75 155.99
CA VAL A 416 99.07 -69.16 155.54
C VAL A 416 98.33 -67.98 154.90
N GLU A 417 98.46 -66.77 155.47
CA GLU A 417 97.87 -65.55 154.92
C GLU A 417 98.42 -65.24 153.52
N LEU A 418 99.74 -65.27 153.34
CA LEU A 418 100.39 -65.03 152.02
C LEU A 418 100.02 -66.08 150.96
N LYS A 419 99.78 -67.34 151.35
CA LYS A 419 99.28 -68.38 150.42
C LYS A 419 97.82 -68.15 150.01
N LYS A 420 97.00 -67.63 150.92
CA LYS A 420 95.62 -67.22 150.66
C LYS A 420 95.57 -66.01 149.72
N GLU A 421 96.44 -65.03 149.89
CA GLU A 421 96.59 -63.90 148.95
C GLU A 421 97.06 -64.35 147.56
N LEU A 422 98.06 -65.24 147.47
CA LEU A 422 98.49 -65.82 146.18
C LEU A 422 97.37 -66.60 145.48
N SER A 423 96.51 -67.30 146.23
CA SER A 423 95.32 -67.96 145.65
C SER A 423 94.33 -66.93 145.11
N GLN A 424 94.04 -65.87 145.87
CA GLN A 424 93.13 -64.80 145.44
C GLN A 424 93.66 -64.06 144.20
N LEU A 425 94.97 -63.79 144.13
CA LEU A 425 95.61 -63.17 142.97
C LEU A 425 95.50 -64.08 141.73
N LYS A 426 95.69 -65.39 141.89
CA LYS A 426 95.51 -66.36 140.80
C LYS A 426 94.05 -66.43 140.31
N ASP A 427 93.07 -66.33 141.23
CA ASP A 427 91.66 -66.24 140.86
C ASP A 427 91.35 -64.90 140.15
N VAL A 428 92.01 -63.79 140.50
CA VAL A 428 91.89 -62.51 139.78
C VAL A 428 92.45 -62.64 138.36
N VAL A 429 93.66 -63.19 138.18
CA VAL A 429 94.24 -63.43 136.85
C VAL A 429 93.34 -64.32 136.00
N SER A 430 92.84 -65.43 136.55
CA SER A 430 91.94 -66.35 135.83
C SER A 430 90.62 -65.70 135.39
N ARG A 431 90.13 -64.70 136.15
CA ARG A 431 88.97 -63.88 135.77
C ARG A 431 89.31 -62.82 134.73
N LEU A 432 90.51 -62.24 134.79
CA LEU A 432 91.00 -61.27 133.80
C LEU A 432 91.21 -61.94 132.43
N GLU A 433 91.89 -63.10 132.39
CA GLU A 433 92.11 -63.87 131.17
C GLU A 433 90.79 -64.25 130.49
N LYS A 434 89.80 -64.71 131.27
CA LYS A 434 88.46 -64.96 130.76
C LYS A 434 87.80 -63.68 130.22
N SER A 435 87.88 -62.56 130.96
CA SER A 435 87.32 -61.29 130.50
C SER A 435 87.98 -60.78 129.22
N CYS A 436 89.28 -61.05 129.00
CA CYS A 436 89.96 -60.71 127.75
C CYS A 436 89.43 -61.55 126.58
N GLY A 437 89.20 -62.86 126.78
CA GLY A 437 88.56 -63.71 125.79
C GLY A 437 87.12 -63.28 125.47
N ASP A 438 86.33 -62.95 126.49
CA ASP A 438 84.95 -62.44 126.33
C ASP A 438 84.92 -61.08 125.56
N ILE A 439 85.97 -60.26 125.67
CA ILE A 439 86.15 -59.01 124.90
C ILE A 439 86.62 -59.29 123.46
N GLU A 440 87.57 -60.21 123.26
CA GLU A 440 88.07 -60.55 121.93
C GLU A 440 86.98 -61.15 121.04
N GLU A 441 86.14 -62.03 121.60
CA GLU A 441 84.99 -62.61 120.89
C GLU A 441 83.94 -61.53 120.56
N ARG A 442 83.72 -60.57 121.47
CA ARG A 442 82.84 -59.42 121.23
C ARG A 442 83.35 -58.51 120.10
N ASN A 443 84.67 -58.32 119.99
CA ASN A 443 85.28 -57.59 118.89
C ASN A 443 85.10 -58.30 117.54
N LYS A 444 85.13 -59.64 117.50
CA LYS A 444 84.83 -60.40 116.26
C LYS A 444 83.39 -60.20 115.82
N VAL A 445 82.43 -60.22 116.76
CA VAL A 445 81.01 -59.94 116.49
C VAL A 445 80.82 -58.50 115.98
N LEU A 446 81.37 -57.50 116.67
CA LEU A 446 81.27 -56.10 116.23
C LEU A 446 81.89 -55.88 114.84
N SER A 447 83.01 -56.55 114.53
CA SER A 447 83.64 -56.48 113.21
C SER A 447 82.78 -57.10 112.10
N SER A 448 82.05 -58.20 112.38
CA SER A 448 81.11 -58.77 111.41
C SER A 448 79.83 -57.95 111.25
N GLU A 449 79.34 -57.30 112.32
CA GLU A 449 78.24 -56.33 112.27
C GLU A 449 78.62 -55.08 111.44
N ILE A 450 79.82 -54.53 111.64
CA ILE A 450 80.35 -53.41 110.83
C ILE A 450 80.44 -53.78 109.35
N HIS A 451 80.95 -54.97 109.02
CA HIS A 451 80.96 -55.45 107.63
C HIS A 451 79.54 -55.63 107.08
N HIS A 452 78.61 -56.22 107.84
CA HIS A 452 77.23 -56.40 107.38
C HIS A 452 76.50 -55.06 107.16
N CYS A 453 76.73 -54.06 108.00
CA CYS A 453 76.21 -52.69 107.80
C CYS A 453 76.84 -52.02 106.58
N THR A 454 78.12 -52.25 106.30
CA THR A 454 78.80 -51.73 105.08
C THR A 454 78.19 -52.37 103.82
N ASP A 455 78.08 -53.70 103.80
CA ASP A 455 77.46 -54.50 102.74
C ASP A 455 75.95 -54.20 102.53
N ALA A 456 75.28 -53.60 103.52
CA ALA A 456 73.93 -53.09 103.39
C ALA A 456 73.92 -51.68 102.79
N PHE A 457 74.81 -50.79 103.25
CA PHE A 457 74.89 -49.41 102.79
C PHE A 457 75.25 -49.31 101.30
N ASP A 458 76.23 -50.09 100.82
CA ASP A 458 76.61 -50.14 99.41
C ASP A 458 75.47 -50.65 98.51
N ARG A 459 74.62 -51.53 99.05
CA ARG A 459 73.45 -52.10 98.37
C ARG A 459 72.32 -51.06 98.24
N VAL A 460 72.08 -50.31 99.31
CA VAL A 460 71.15 -49.17 99.31
C VAL A 460 71.64 -48.07 98.36
N ALA A 461 72.95 -47.81 98.30
CA ALA A 461 73.53 -46.85 97.37
C ALA A 461 73.31 -47.25 95.91
N LEU A 462 73.61 -48.51 95.55
CA LEU A 462 73.34 -49.06 94.21
C LEU A 462 71.85 -49.01 93.85
N GLU A 463 70.96 -49.43 94.75
CA GLU A 463 69.52 -49.34 94.50
C GLU A 463 69.01 -47.90 94.34
N LYS A 464 69.59 -46.94 95.07
CA LYS A 464 69.23 -45.52 94.95
C LYS A 464 69.68 -44.95 93.61
N ASP A 465 70.85 -45.32 93.11
CA ASP A 465 71.34 -44.89 91.79
C ASP A 465 70.54 -45.55 90.64
N ASP A 466 70.20 -46.84 90.76
CA ASP A 466 69.39 -47.55 89.77
C ASP A 466 67.93 -47.03 89.73
N ALA A 467 67.36 -46.69 90.90
CA ALA A 467 66.08 -45.98 91.01
C ALA A 467 66.14 -44.57 90.41
N SER A 468 67.18 -43.79 90.71
CA SER A 468 67.40 -42.45 90.15
C SER A 468 67.48 -42.47 88.61
N LYS A 469 68.13 -43.50 88.05
CA LYS A 469 68.24 -43.69 86.60
C LYS A 469 66.89 -44.00 85.95
N ARG A 470 66.10 -44.92 86.53
CA ARG A 470 64.73 -45.21 86.05
C ARG A 470 63.84 -43.97 86.12
N LEU A 471 63.94 -43.21 87.22
CA LEU A 471 63.20 -41.96 87.41
C LEU A 471 63.55 -40.89 86.35
N ALA A 472 64.79 -40.86 85.87
CA ALA A 472 65.22 -39.98 84.77
C ALA A 472 64.68 -40.46 83.41
N GLU A 473 64.77 -41.75 83.11
CA GLU A 473 64.22 -42.37 81.90
C GLU A 473 62.68 -42.20 81.83
N GLU A 474 61.98 -42.30 82.96
CA GLU A 474 60.54 -42.10 83.06
C GLU A 474 60.12 -40.63 82.88
N LYS A 475 60.90 -39.67 83.43
CA LYS A 475 60.72 -38.23 83.14
C LYS A 475 60.89 -37.92 81.65
N GLU A 476 61.90 -38.49 80.99
CA GLU A 476 62.14 -38.26 79.56
C GLU A 476 60.99 -38.82 78.70
N ASN A 477 60.51 -40.03 79.02
CA ASN A 477 59.32 -40.61 78.39
C ASN A 477 58.06 -39.75 78.59
N GLY A 478 57.83 -39.23 79.80
CA GLY A 478 56.71 -38.32 80.10
C GLY A 478 56.77 -37.02 79.29
N VAL A 479 57.96 -36.40 79.16
CA VAL A 479 58.17 -35.21 78.33
C VAL A 479 57.90 -35.52 76.84
N LYS A 480 58.37 -36.66 76.35
CA LYS A 480 58.15 -37.10 74.96
C LYS A 480 56.66 -37.31 74.66
N LEU A 481 55.95 -38.05 75.50
CA LEU A 481 54.50 -38.28 75.35
C LEU A 481 53.71 -36.97 75.39
N LYS A 482 54.11 -36.02 76.25
CA LYS A 482 53.49 -34.69 76.32
C LYS A 482 53.71 -33.87 75.04
N SER A 483 54.88 -34.00 74.41
CA SER A 483 55.14 -33.41 73.08
C SER A 483 54.28 -34.05 71.99
N GLU A 484 54.12 -35.38 72.00
CA GLU A 484 53.27 -36.11 71.05
C GLU A 484 51.79 -35.72 71.19
N ILE A 485 51.29 -35.59 72.42
CA ILE A 485 49.93 -35.10 72.71
C ILE A 485 49.73 -33.69 72.15
N SER A 486 50.62 -32.73 72.41
CA SER A 486 50.42 -31.36 71.90
C SER A 486 50.60 -31.23 70.38
N GLU A 487 51.33 -32.14 69.72
CA GLU A 487 51.30 -32.23 68.26
C GLU A 487 49.95 -32.76 67.75
N MET A 488 49.30 -33.68 68.47
CA MET A 488 47.93 -34.14 68.16
C MET A 488 46.88 -33.05 68.44
N GLU A 489 46.98 -32.33 69.55
CA GLU A 489 46.12 -31.18 69.88
C GLU A 489 46.15 -30.16 68.73
N MET A 490 47.33 -29.75 68.25
CA MET A 490 47.45 -28.84 67.10
C MET A 490 46.88 -29.41 65.80
N LYS A 491 47.00 -30.72 65.55
CA LYS A 491 46.38 -31.37 64.37
C LYS A 491 44.86 -31.35 64.46
N ILE A 492 44.29 -31.60 65.64
CA ILE A 492 42.84 -31.54 65.89
C ILE A 492 42.33 -30.10 65.74
N GLU A 493 43.01 -29.12 66.31
CA GLU A 493 42.69 -27.68 66.19
C GLU A 493 42.68 -27.23 64.72
N LYS A 494 43.71 -27.62 63.95
CA LYS A 494 43.79 -27.33 62.50
C LYS A 494 42.65 -27.96 61.71
N ILE A 495 42.34 -29.23 61.95
CA ILE A 495 41.24 -29.92 61.26
C ILE A 495 39.88 -29.30 61.66
N ALA A 496 39.70 -28.87 62.91
CA ALA A 496 38.50 -28.15 63.35
C ALA A 496 38.35 -26.80 62.62
N GLY A 497 39.45 -26.08 62.41
CA GLY A 497 39.47 -24.86 61.59
C GLY A 497 39.09 -25.10 60.12
N GLU A 498 39.66 -26.12 59.49
CA GLU A 498 39.31 -26.53 58.11
C GLU A 498 37.84 -26.98 58.00
N PHE A 499 37.36 -27.76 58.98
CA PHE A 499 35.97 -28.21 59.07
C PHE A 499 35.00 -27.02 59.20
N GLY A 500 35.35 -26.02 60.01
CA GLY A 500 34.58 -24.78 60.14
C GLY A 500 34.46 -24.01 58.82
N GLN A 501 35.53 -23.97 58.01
CA GLN A 501 35.47 -23.37 56.66
C GLN A 501 34.53 -24.16 55.73
N ILE A 502 34.59 -25.50 55.75
CA ILE A 502 33.72 -26.37 54.96
C ILE A 502 32.24 -26.23 55.37
N VAL A 503 31.94 -26.11 56.67
CA VAL A 503 30.58 -25.82 57.17
C VAL A 503 30.10 -24.46 56.66
N ASN A 504 30.91 -23.42 56.74
CA ASN A 504 30.56 -22.07 56.27
C ASN A 504 30.32 -22.03 54.75
N GLU A 505 31.15 -22.70 53.94
CA GLU A 505 30.94 -22.78 52.49
C GLU A 505 29.65 -23.57 52.16
N LYS A 506 29.42 -24.69 52.84
CA LYS A 506 28.18 -25.48 52.69
C LYS A 506 26.94 -24.63 53.02
N GLU A 507 26.95 -23.86 54.11
CA GLU A 507 25.81 -23.03 54.48
C GLU A 507 25.57 -21.87 53.50
N LYS A 508 26.65 -21.29 52.94
CA LYS A 508 26.55 -20.30 51.85
C LYS A 508 25.86 -20.89 50.61
N LEU A 509 26.30 -22.05 50.14
CA LEU A 509 25.68 -22.76 49.00
C LEU A 509 24.22 -23.14 49.28
N ILE A 510 23.87 -23.48 50.54
CA ILE A 510 22.48 -23.75 50.93
C ILE A 510 21.60 -22.48 50.88
N LYS A 511 22.17 -21.30 51.14
CA LYS A 511 21.46 -20.01 51.00
C LYS A 511 21.26 -19.65 49.53
N GLU A 512 22.32 -19.70 48.71
CA GLU A 512 22.26 -19.48 47.26
C GLU A 512 21.25 -20.41 46.57
N LYS A 513 21.26 -21.70 46.91
CA LYS A 513 20.29 -22.68 46.42
C LYS A 513 18.83 -22.31 46.75
N LYS A 514 18.55 -21.81 47.96
CA LYS A 514 17.18 -21.38 48.36
C LYS A 514 16.72 -20.14 47.59
N GLU A 515 17.64 -19.25 47.24
CA GLU A 515 17.38 -18.09 46.41
C GLU A 515 17.08 -18.49 44.96
N MET A 516 17.90 -19.38 44.36
CA MET A 516 17.60 -19.99 43.06
C MET A 516 16.27 -20.75 43.05
N GLU A 517 15.94 -21.52 44.09
CA GLU A 517 14.63 -22.18 44.23
C GLU A 517 13.46 -21.21 44.40
N SER A 518 13.72 -19.94 44.72
CA SER A 518 12.72 -18.87 44.77
C SER A 518 12.60 -18.17 43.41
N GLN A 519 13.72 -17.92 42.72
CA GLN A 519 13.75 -17.43 41.33
C GLN A 519 13.05 -18.42 40.38
N LEU A 520 13.32 -19.72 40.49
CA LEU A 520 12.66 -20.78 39.70
C LEU A 520 11.14 -20.83 39.88
N LYS A 521 10.62 -20.44 41.06
CA LYS A 521 9.17 -20.30 41.31
C LYS A 521 8.61 -19.06 40.62
N LEU A 522 9.28 -17.92 40.77
CA LEU A 522 8.88 -16.65 40.16
C LEU A 522 8.84 -16.75 38.63
N LEU A 523 9.90 -17.28 38.01
CA LEU A 523 9.95 -17.56 36.57
C LEU A 523 8.87 -18.55 36.12
N SER A 524 8.48 -19.51 36.97
CA SER A 524 7.34 -20.38 36.65
C SER A 524 6.02 -19.59 36.65
N THR A 525 5.76 -18.76 37.66
CA THR A 525 4.54 -17.93 37.70
C THR A 525 4.48 -16.88 36.57
N GLU A 526 5.62 -16.32 36.16
CA GLU A 526 5.68 -15.39 35.02
C GLU A 526 5.45 -16.13 33.68
N LYS A 527 6.04 -17.31 33.51
CA LYS A 527 5.77 -18.19 32.36
C LYS A 527 4.28 -18.54 32.25
N ASP A 528 3.65 -18.93 33.37
CA ASP A 528 2.23 -19.31 33.40
C ASP A 528 1.34 -18.09 33.08
N GLY A 529 1.74 -16.89 33.54
CA GLY A 529 1.16 -15.61 33.15
C GLY A 529 1.24 -15.36 31.64
N PHE A 530 2.44 -15.34 31.06
CA PHE A 530 2.59 -15.13 29.61
C PHE A 530 1.96 -16.24 28.76
N GLN A 531 1.85 -17.48 29.26
CA GLN A 531 1.09 -18.53 28.57
C GLN A 531 -0.41 -18.24 28.54
N LYS A 532 -0.98 -17.68 29.62
CA LYS A 532 -2.37 -17.20 29.66
C LYS A 532 -2.56 -16.03 28.69
N ASP A 533 -1.69 -15.04 28.72
CA ASP A 533 -1.73 -13.88 27.81
C ASP A 533 -1.60 -14.32 26.34
N LEU A 534 -0.73 -15.30 26.05
CA LEU A 534 -0.55 -15.88 24.72
C LEU A 534 -1.82 -16.58 24.23
N LEU A 535 -2.56 -17.25 25.11
CA LEU A 535 -3.85 -17.88 24.78
C LEU A 535 -4.94 -16.82 24.53
N GLU A 536 -4.99 -15.76 25.31
CA GLU A 536 -5.94 -14.66 25.08
C GLU A 536 -5.63 -13.90 23.78
N ALA A 537 -4.36 -13.56 23.53
CA ALA A 537 -3.94 -12.88 22.31
C ALA A 537 -4.17 -13.74 21.05
N LYS A 538 -3.98 -15.08 21.13
CA LYS A 538 -4.43 -16.01 20.07
C LYS A 538 -5.94 -15.94 19.85
N LYS A 539 -6.75 -15.98 20.91
CA LYS A 539 -8.20 -15.87 20.79
C LYS A 539 -8.61 -14.55 20.12
N ARG A 540 -7.99 -13.43 20.48
CA ARG A 540 -8.21 -12.13 19.82
C ARG A 540 -7.87 -12.16 18.32
N ILE A 541 -6.81 -12.88 17.92
CA ILE A 541 -6.47 -13.11 16.50
C ILE A 541 -7.56 -13.92 15.81
N ASP A 542 -8.05 -15.00 16.41
CA ASP A 542 -9.07 -15.86 15.83
C ASP A 542 -10.43 -15.13 15.72
N ASP A 543 -10.81 -14.35 16.73
CA ASP A 543 -12.01 -13.49 16.73
C ASP A 543 -11.91 -12.41 15.62
N LEU A 544 -10.75 -11.75 15.46
CA LEU A 544 -10.50 -10.79 14.37
C LEU A 544 -10.52 -11.46 12.99
N LYS A 545 -9.96 -12.66 12.87
CA LYS A 545 -9.94 -13.43 11.62
C LYS A 545 -11.36 -13.87 11.22
N ALA A 546 -12.19 -14.30 12.18
CA ALA A 546 -13.59 -14.60 11.95
C ALA A 546 -14.39 -13.36 11.51
N LYS A 547 -14.12 -12.19 12.12
CA LYS A 547 -14.72 -10.90 11.68
C LYS A 547 -14.29 -10.53 10.25
N MET A 548 -13.02 -10.74 9.90
CA MET A 548 -12.49 -10.48 8.56
C MET A 548 -13.07 -11.42 7.49
N GLU A 549 -13.24 -12.70 7.80
CA GLU A 549 -13.86 -13.64 6.87
C GLU A 549 -15.37 -13.38 6.72
N SER A 550 -16.06 -12.97 7.80
CA SER A 550 -17.45 -12.52 7.76
C SER A 550 -17.65 -11.29 6.85
N THR A 551 -16.81 -10.26 6.98
CA THR A 551 -16.89 -9.08 6.10
C THR A 551 -16.48 -9.40 4.66
N ARG A 552 -15.53 -10.32 4.45
CA ARG A 552 -15.15 -10.85 3.14
C ARG A 552 -16.33 -11.57 2.45
N ILE A 553 -17.00 -12.51 3.15
CA ILE A 553 -18.17 -13.24 2.63
C ILE A 553 -19.33 -12.28 2.32
N ASN A 554 -19.58 -11.29 3.19
CA ASN A 554 -20.64 -10.31 2.94
C ASN A 554 -20.32 -9.43 1.71
N TYR A 555 -19.06 -9.03 1.52
CA TYR A 555 -18.64 -8.31 0.32
C TYR A 555 -18.76 -9.17 -0.95
N GLU A 556 -18.36 -10.45 -0.90
CA GLU A 556 -18.52 -11.39 -2.02
C GLU A 556 -19.99 -11.59 -2.39
N ARG A 557 -20.90 -11.67 -1.41
CA ARG A 557 -22.36 -11.70 -1.63
C ARG A 557 -22.86 -10.42 -2.29
N SER A 558 -22.53 -9.24 -1.77
CA SER A 558 -22.95 -7.97 -2.38
C SER A 558 -22.40 -7.78 -3.79
N LEU A 559 -21.17 -8.22 -4.06
CA LEU A 559 -20.57 -8.22 -5.39
C LEU A 559 -21.26 -9.22 -6.34
N SER A 560 -21.66 -10.38 -5.83
CA SER A 560 -22.42 -11.37 -6.61
C SER A 560 -23.80 -10.83 -7.01
N VAL A 561 -24.56 -10.26 -6.05
CA VAL A 561 -25.84 -9.59 -6.33
C VAL A 561 -25.66 -8.47 -7.37
N LEU A 562 -24.65 -7.62 -7.22
CA LEU A 562 -24.36 -6.55 -8.19
C LEU A 562 -24.05 -7.11 -9.59
N LYS A 563 -23.29 -8.20 -9.70
CA LYS A 563 -23.03 -8.89 -10.97
C LYS A 563 -24.30 -9.45 -11.59
N SER A 564 -25.14 -10.14 -10.83
CA SER A 564 -26.41 -10.72 -11.32
C SER A 564 -27.39 -9.64 -11.78
N THR A 565 -27.52 -8.54 -11.03
CA THR A 565 -28.33 -7.38 -11.45
C THR A 565 -27.75 -6.73 -12.71
N THR A 566 -26.41 -6.60 -12.83
CA THR A 566 -25.77 -6.09 -14.04
C THR A 566 -26.04 -7.00 -15.24
N PHE A 567 -25.97 -8.32 -15.07
CA PHE A 567 -26.28 -9.30 -16.11
C PHE A 567 -27.74 -9.20 -16.57
N LEU A 568 -28.69 -9.14 -15.64
CA LEU A 568 -30.12 -8.95 -15.90
C LEU A 568 -30.43 -7.63 -16.63
N VAL A 569 -29.71 -6.54 -16.33
CA VAL A 569 -29.89 -5.23 -16.98
C VAL A 569 -29.18 -5.15 -18.33
N CYS A 570 -28.04 -5.82 -18.51
CA CYS A 570 -27.28 -5.84 -19.75
C CYS A 570 -27.75 -6.88 -20.77
N GLN A 571 -28.53 -7.90 -20.37
CA GLN A 571 -29.20 -8.83 -21.29
C GLN A 571 -30.42 -8.20 -21.98
N SER A 572 -30.16 -7.17 -22.79
CA SER A 572 -31.07 -6.79 -23.87
C SER A 572 -31.12 -7.93 -24.90
N PRO A 573 -32.31 -8.40 -25.33
CA PRO A 573 -32.42 -9.58 -26.19
C PRO A 573 -32.12 -9.25 -27.65
N ASN A 574 -30.85 -9.08 -28.01
CA ASN A 574 -30.44 -9.04 -29.41
C ASN A 574 -29.08 -9.68 -29.66
N TYR A 575 -28.97 -10.31 -30.84
CA TYR A 575 -27.92 -11.25 -31.27
C TYR A 575 -27.91 -12.62 -30.57
N ASN A 576 -28.23 -13.65 -31.36
CA ASN A 576 -28.17 -15.07 -31.00
C ASN A 576 -26.73 -15.61 -31.05
N ASN A 577 -26.53 -16.78 -30.45
CA ASN A 577 -25.30 -17.59 -30.46
C ASN A 577 -24.05 -16.95 -29.84
N TRP A 578 -23.87 -17.18 -28.54
CA TRP A 578 -22.63 -17.81 -28.09
C TRP A 578 -22.98 -19.01 -27.20
N ASP A 579 -22.37 -20.17 -27.48
CA ASP A 579 -22.55 -21.41 -26.73
C ASP A 579 -21.40 -21.55 -25.70
N ALA A 580 -21.76 -21.58 -24.42
CA ALA A 580 -20.85 -21.88 -23.32
C ALA A 580 -21.65 -22.23 -22.05
N ASN A 581 -21.85 -23.51 -21.80
CA ASN A 581 -22.00 -24.00 -20.42
C ASN A 581 -20.70 -23.71 -19.66
N GLU A 582 -20.77 -23.34 -18.37
CA GLU A 582 -20.26 -24.17 -17.27
C GLU A 582 -20.69 -23.62 -15.89
N GLU A 583 -21.19 -24.51 -15.02
CA GLU A 583 -21.08 -24.51 -13.55
C GLU A 583 -21.29 -23.20 -12.73
N VAL A 584 -22.55 -22.80 -12.49
CA VAL A 584 -23.00 -22.27 -11.17
C VAL A 584 -24.45 -22.70 -10.91
N ALA A 585 -24.68 -23.76 -10.12
CA ALA A 585 -26.03 -24.32 -9.90
C ALA A 585 -26.27 -24.92 -8.50
N ALA A 586 -25.54 -24.47 -7.47
CA ALA A 586 -25.42 -25.19 -6.19
C ALA A 586 -25.67 -24.35 -4.91
N SER A 587 -26.25 -23.14 -4.99
CA SER A 587 -26.39 -22.28 -3.79
C SER A 587 -27.60 -21.31 -3.76
N GLU A 588 -28.67 -21.58 -4.51
CA GLU A 588 -29.83 -20.66 -4.57
C GLU A 588 -30.87 -20.88 -3.45
N GLN A 589 -30.93 -22.11 -2.88
CA GLN A 589 -32.02 -22.58 -2.00
C GLN A 589 -32.10 -21.95 -0.59
N LYS A 590 -31.50 -20.76 -0.38
CA LYS A 590 -31.64 -19.88 0.80
C LYS A 590 -31.62 -18.39 0.45
N LEU A 591 -31.91 -18.03 -0.80
CA LEU A 591 -31.97 -16.64 -1.30
C LEU A 591 -33.34 -16.27 -1.87
N GLU A 592 -34.29 -17.20 -1.88
CA GLU A 592 -35.61 -17.05 -2.50
C GLU A 592 -36.51 -16.08 -1.68
N ASP A 593 -36.58 -16.27 -0.35
CA ASP A 593 -37.42 -15.51 0.59
C ASP A 593 -37.18 -13.97 0.61
N GLU A 594 -35.99 -13.49 0.22
CA GLU A 594 -35.68 -12.05 0.13
C GLU A 594 -35.67 -11.50 -1.32
N ILE A 595 -35.65 -12.37 -2.34
CA ILE A 595 -35.63 -11.96 -3.76
C ILE A 595 -37.03 -11.94 -4.38
N GLU A 596 -37.98 -12.71 -3.86
CA GLU A 596 -39.38 -12.78 -4.34
C GLU A 596 -40.02 -11.40 -4.68
N PRO A 597 -39.96 -10.34 -3.85
CA PRO A 597 -40.56 -9.03 -4.18
C PRO A 597 -39.84 -8.28 -5.32
N TYR A 598 -38.59 -8.61 -5.62
CA TYR A 598 -37.84 -8.05 -6.76
C TYR A 598 -38.03 -8.87 -8.03
N SER A 599 -38.20 -10.19 -7.91
CA SER A 599 -38.57 -11.09 -9.01
C SER A 599 -39.84 -10.63 -9.72
N ALA A 600 -40.90 -10.33 -8.94
CA ALA A 600 -42.16 -9.84 -9.47
C ALA A 600 -42.04 -8.50 -10.23
N GLN A 601 -41.17 -7.59 -9.77
CA GLN A 601 -40.91 -6.31 -10.44
C GLN A 601 -40.09 -6.49 -11.73
N LEU A 602 -39.11 -7.41 -11.73
CA LEU A 602 -38.29 -7.71 -12.90
C LEU A 602 -39.09 -8.35 -14.03
N GLU A 603 -39.98 -9.31 -13.77
CA GLU A 603 -40.87 -9.83 -14.83
C GLU A 603 -41.93 -8.81 -15.28
N ALA A 604 -42.40 -7.90 -14.41
CA ALA A 604 -43.26 -6.79 -14.84
C ALA A 604 -42.54 -5.85 -15.83
N ILE A 605 -41.29 -5.49 -15.55
CA ILE A 605 -40.43 -4.69 -16.45
C ILE A 605 -40.15 -5.47 -17.76
N LYS A 606 -39.74 -6.73 -17.66
CA LYS A 606 -39.41 -7.62 -18.78
C LYS A 606 -40.63 -7.97 -19.64
N LYS A 607 -41.84 -7.89 -19.10
CA LYS A 607 -43.09 -7.90 -19.88
C LYS A 607 -43.28 -6.57 -20.61
N ALA A 608 -43.18 -5.43 -19.92
CA ALA A 608 -43.34 -4.11 -20.54
C ALA A 608 -42.35 -3.85 -21.69
N PHE A 609 -41.11 -4.38 -21.61
CA PHE A 609 -40.16 -4.34 -22.72
C PHE A 609 -40.61 -5.19 -23.93
N ARG A 610 -41.15 -6.41 -23.72
CA ARG A 610 -41.69 -7.25 -24.81
C ARG A 610 -42.95 -6.65 -25.44
N ASP A 611 -43.82 -6.05 -24.63
CA ASP A 611 -45.00 -5.31 -25.08
C ASP A 611 -44.60 -4.06 -25.91
N LYS A 612 -43.47 -3.42 -25.60
CA LYS A 612 -42.90 -2.33 -26.44
C LYS A 612 -42.22 -2.82 -27.71
N GLU A 613 -41.44 -3.91 -27.64
CA GLU A 613 -40.69 -4.42 -28.80
C GLU A 613 -41.62 -4.84 -29.94
N THR A 614 -42.73 -5.52 -29.61
CA THR A 614 -43.80 -5.83 -30.57
C THR A 614 -44.46 -4.59 -31.15
N MET A 615 -44.68 -3.53 -30.37
CA MET A 615 -45.18 -2.24 -30.89
C MET A 615 -44.19 -1.57 -31.85
N VAL A 616 -42.87 -1.68 -31.59
CA VAL A 616 -41.82 -1.17 -32.48
C VAL A 616 -41.77 -1.97 -33.80
N GLU A 617 -42.00 -3.28 -33.76
CA GLU A 617 -42.13 -4.09 -34.98
C GLU A 617 -43.33 -3.69 -35.85
N ASP A 618 -44.50 -3.44 -35.26
CA ASP A 618 -45.67 -2.97 -36.03
C ASP A 618 -45.47 -1.54 -36.57
N MET A 619 -44.85 -0.64 -35.79
CA MET A 619 -44.43 0.67 -36.30
C MET A 619 -43.44 0.54 -37.46
N LYS A 620 -42.53 -0.44 -37.45
CA LYS A 620 -41.59 -0.72 -38.54
C LYS A 620 -42.33 -1.20 -39.81
N ARG A 621 -43.33 -2.08 -39.67
CA ARG A 621 -44.21 -2.50 -40.76
C ARG A 621 -44.98 -1.32 -41.37
N GLU A 622 -45.51 -0.42 -40.52
CA GLU A 622 -46.21 0.78 -40.97
C GLU A 622 -45.27 1.75 -41.73
N VAL A 623 -44.03 1.92 -41.25
CA VAL A 623 -43.00 2.73 -41.93
C VAL A 623 -42.59 2.14 -43.28
N GLU A 624 -42.50 0.81 -43.41
CA GLU A 624 -42.25 0.15 -44.70
C GLU A 624 -43.43 0.30 -45.66
N PHE A 625 -44.67 0.17 -45.18
CA PHE A 625 -45.87 0.47 -45.96
C PHE A 625 -45.91 1.95 -46.41
N MET A 626 -45.46 2.88 -45.57
CA MET A 626 -45.27 4.28 -45.94
C MET A 626 -44.18 4.47 -47.00
N LYS A 627 -43.02 3.80 -46.90
CA LYS A 627 -41.96 3.86 -47.93
C LYS A 627 -42.45 3.34 -49.29
N ILE A 628 -43.16 2.22 -49.32
CA ILE A 628 -43.78 1.67 -50.54
C ILE A 628 -44.80 2.67 -51.12
N SER A 629 -45.56 3.35 -50.27
CA SER A 629 -46.51 4.39 -50.67
C SER A 629 -45.82 5.63 -51.27
N VAL A 630 -44.73 6.10 -50.67
CA VAL A 630 -43.93 7.25 -51.17
C VAL A 630 -43.27 6.92 -52.50
N ALA A 631 -42.67 5.74 -52.66
CA ALA A 631 -42.10 5.29 -53.94
C ALA A 631 -43.16 5.19 -55.06
N LYS A 632 -44.42 4.89 -54.73
CA LYS A 632 -45.57 4.96 -55.66
C LYS A 632 -45.96 6.39 -56.03
N ALA A 633 -45.78 7.36 -55.13
CA ALA A 633 -46.04 8.78 -55.38
C ALA A 633 -44.93 9.42 -56.24
N GLU A 634 -43.66 9.15 -55.96
CA GLU A 634 -42.54 9.71 -56.74
C GLU A 634 -42.56 9.27 -58.21
N LYS A 635 -42.96 8.02 -58.49
CA LYS A 635 -43.18 7.57 -59.87
C LYS A 635 -44.22 8.40 -60.62
N ARG A 636 -45.24 8.95 -59.94
CA ARG A 636 -46.21 9.91 -60.55
C ARG A 636 -45.66 11.34 -60.65
N ARG A 637 -44.68 11.73 -59.84
CA ARG A 637 -44.08 13.07 -59.83
C ARG A 637 -43.16 13.33 -61.03
N SER A 638 -42.56 12.28 -61.57
CA SER A 638 -41.68 12.32 -62.76
C SER A 638 -42.36 12.93 -64.00
N PHE A 639 -43.67 12.71 -64.18
CA PHE A 639 -44.39 13.13 -65.40
C PHE A 639 -44.68 14.64 -65.43
N TRP A 640 -44.99 15.25 -64.28
CA TRP A 640 -45.33 16.68 -64.18
C TRP A 640 -44.13 17.62 -64.24
N THR A 641 -42.94 17.13 -63.86
CA THR A 641 -41.70 17.93 -63.89
C THR A 641 -41.26 18.27 -65.33
N VAL A 642 -41.64 17.44 -66.31
CA VAL A 642 -41.39 17.70 -67.74
C VAL A 642 -42.34 18.79 -68.27
N VAL A 643 -43.60 18.80 -67.82
CA VAL A 643 -44.64 19.71 -68.32
C VAL A 643 -44.41 21.17 -67.91
N SER A 644 -43.94 21.43 -66.68
CA SER A 644 -43.75 22.82 -66.21
C SER A 644 -42.58 23.56 -66.89
N SER A 645 -41.61 22.83 -67.44
CA SER A 645 -40.43 23.42 -68.10
C SER A 645 -40.73 24.08 -69.46
N ALA A 646 -41.79 23.66 -70.15
CA ALA A 646 -42.19 24.24 -71.44
C ALA A 646 -42.81 25.64 -71.29
N THR A 647 -43.61 25.85 -70.25
CA THR A 647 -44.40 27.08 -70.05
C THR A 647 -43.51 28.32 -69.86
N THR A 648 -42.36 28.18 -69.22
CA THR A 648 -41.38 29.27 -69.02
C THR A 648 -40.75 29.74 -70.34
N ILE A 649 -40.57 28.85 -71.32
CA ILE A 649 -39.95 29.18 -72.61
C ILE A 649 -40.90 30.02 -73.46
N PHE A 650 -42.20 29.69 -73.48
CA PHE A 650 -43.20 30.48 -74.22
C PHE A 650 -43.43 31.88 -73.63
N ALA A 651 -43.37 32.04 -72.30
CA ALA A 651 -43.49 33.35 -71.66
C ALA A 651 -42.38 34.33 -72.10
N ALA A 652 -41.13 33.85 -72.25
CA ALA A 652 -40.01 34.66 -72.71
C ALA A 652 -40.16 35.10 -74.18
N ALA A 653 -40.74 34.25 -75.03
CA ALA A 653 -40.93 34.55 -76.45
C ALA A 653 -41.93 35.70 -76.71
N PHE A 654 -43.00 35.80 -75.92
CA PHE A 654 -44.01 36.86 -76.08
C PHE A 654 -43.47 38.24 -75.71
N VAL A 655 -42.65 38.35 -74.66
CA VAL A 655 -42.01 39.63 -74.26
C VAL A 655 -41.01 40.09 -75.33
N ALA A 656 -40.30 39.17 -75.98
CA ALA A 656 -39.35 39.50 -77.04
C ALA A 656 -40.02 39.95 -78.36
N TYR A 657 -41.23 39.49 -78.67
CA TYR A 657 -41.94 39.87 -79.90
C TYR A 657 -42.66 41.23 -79.79
N ALA A 658 -43.13 41.59 -78.58
CA ALA A 658 -43.85 42.85 -78.32
C ALA A 658 -42.99 44.13 -78.40
N VAL A 659 -41.67 44.01 -78.64
CA VAL A 659 -40.72 45.13 -78.70
C VAL A 659 -40.28 45.44 -80.15
N LYS A 660 -40.79 44.71 -81.16
CA LYS A 660 -40.30 44.78 -82.55
C LYS A 660 -41.37 45.10 -83.61
N LEU A 661 -42.33 45.95 -83.25
CA LEU A 661 -43.29 46.64 -84.13
C LEU A 661 -43.84 47.87 -83.34
N ARG A 662 -43.83 49.14 -83.74
CA ARG A 662 -43.15 49.92 -84.81
C ARG A 662 -42.55 49.16 -85.99
#